data_AF-A0AAV9JYF9-F1
#
_entry.id   AF-A0AAV9JYF9-F1
#
_cell.length_a   1.000
_cell.length_b   1.000
_cell.length_c   1.000
_cell.angle_alpha   90.00
_cell.angle_beta   90.00
_cell.angle_gamma   90.00
#
_symmetry.space_group_name_H-M   'P 1'
#
loop_
_entity.id
_entity.type
_entity.pdbx_description
1 polymer ?
#
loop_
_entity_poly.entity_id
_entity_poly.type
_entity_poly.pdbx_seq_one_letter_code
_entity_poly.pdbx_strand_id
1 'polypeptide(L)'
;MSQTMEQLDGGSLRESEEPEKKQKSRRPPNTAFRQQRLKAWQPILTPKTVIPLFLTVGVLFCPIGGLLLWASSQVQEIIIDYSLCNTTAPACVAGTTTPPATALVPTDKVTSYFKNTTDASELPTWCKSTTNDAQTFGGARNLPSTICHIQFYIPDKLAPPVLLYYQLTNFYQNHRRYVKSFDQDQLKGDYRSASDINSSDCDPLEGEYVTSEGVWKSYYPCGLIANSRFNDTIQMPVLLNAEGGDRANNVTYNMTSSGTAWPSDAALYGADLKYAAGEVLPPPNWRDVYPVYNETYPIPNLHTDDAFQVWMRTAGLPTFSKLALRNDDEVMARGRYQIDVYDYFPVNLYDGTKSILISTRTVMGGRNPFLGIAFVVVGGLCVVLGALFTVTQLVKPRQKRKMRSTVIAAFAALASVAAATNAIQHHAKPWANSTHFVDLRTNRTLGHFVSWSNGSHFTDPATNQTVKHFDCDVHQGKASAHFNRTVHSLHTEHKRSAGGARVAKSLIGKSKVSTPISVPLYIHLITKVSEAGTITQAMATAQAQELNTAYNPYGISFQLQNVSITANDAWAVAAGSDMDALKLALRVGTYSDLNLYFHSDLSGGMLGTCTLPSQVQKGTPPALYYSDGCNINANTMPGASMTGYNLGKTAVHETGHWLGLLHTFEGYSCTGTGDYISDTAMEAASTNGCPTSPWKNSCPTVAGNDPVHNYMDYSTDACYSKFTNGQITKGSEMKEGNGNMIWMDTEAYSMSA
;
A
#
# COMPACT_ATOMS: atom_id res chain seq x y z
N MET A 1 -70.17 -45.36 32.94
CA MET A 1 -70.26 -46.70 32.33
C MET A 1 -68.84 -47.19 32.17
N SER A 2 -68.36 -47.95 33.17
CA SER A 2 -68.21 -49.41 33.10
C SER A 2 -66.98 -49.74 32.26
N GLN A 3 -65.82 -50.06 32.88
CA GLN A 3 -65.42 -51.41 33.30
C GLN A 3 -65.47 -52.39 32.11
N THR A 4 -64.43 -53.12 31.76
CA THR A 4 -63.78 -54.23 32.50
C THR A 4 -62.55 -54.69 31.65
N MET A 5 -61.55 -55.44 32.09
CA MET A 5 -61.55 -56.56 33.03
C MET A 5 -60.10 -56.88 33.43
N GLU A 6 -59.88 -57.13 34.72
CA GLU A 6 -58.71 -57.82 35.26
C GLU A 6 -58.76 -59.33 34.97
N GLN A 7 -57.59 -59.98 34.97
CA GLN A 7 -57.46 -61.35 35.47
C GLN A 7 -56.03 -61.60 36.00
N LEU A 8 -55.87 -61.53 37.32
CA LEU A 8 -55.43 -62.60 38.26
C LEU A 8 -54.49 -63.69 37.70
N ASP A 9 -53.47 -64.23 38.38
CA ASP A 9 -53.00 -64.25 39.77
C ASP A 9 -51.62 -64.98 39.79
N GLY A 10 -50.88 -64.94 40.89
CA GLY A 10 -49.81 -65.92 41.16
C GLY A 10 -48.57 -65.35 41.83
N GLY A 11 -48.67 -65.08 43.14
CA GLY A 11 -47.53 -64.65 43.96
C GLY A 11 -46.50 -65.74 44.25
N SER A 12 -45.30 -65.33 44.66
CA SER A 12 -44.46 -66.05 45.63
C SER A 12 -43.13 -65.33 45.92
N LEU A 13 -42.93 -65.07 47.23
CA LEU A 13 -41.68 -65.04 47.99
C LEU A 13 -40.80 -63.76 48.06
N ARG A 14 -40.37 -63.55 49.32
CA ARG A 14 -39.61 -62.47 49.93
C ARG A 14 -38.16 -62.43 49.43
N GLU A 15 -37.62 -61.22 49.20
CA GLU A 15 -36.28 -60.86 49.68
C GLU A 15 -36.09 -59.34 49.74
N SER A 16 -35.30 -58.91 50.71
CA SER A 16 -34.86 -57.55 51.01
C SER A 16 -33.98 -56.96 49.91
N GLU A 17 -34.24 -55.73 49.44
CA GLU A 17 -33.27 -55.01 48.60
C GLU A 17 -33.07 -53.53 48.96
N GLU A 18 -31.77 -53.21 48.94
CA GLU A 18 -31.04 -51.96 49.10
C GLU A 18 -31.33 -50.91 47.98
N PRO A 19 -30.79 -49.67 48.05
CA PRO A 19 -31.35 -48.51 47.36
C PRO A 19 -31.16 -48.53 45.83
N GLU A 20 -32.24 -48.19 45.12
CA GLU A 20 -32.38 -48.19 43.66
C GLU A 20 -31.34 -47.30 42.94
N LYS A 21 -30.53 -47.90 42.06
CA LYS A 21 -29.64 -47.19 41.13
C LYS A 21 -30.45 -46.48 40.04
N LYS A 22 -30.43 -45.15 40.05
CA LYS A 22 -31.02 -44.29 38.98
C LYS A 22 -30.50 -44.67 37.59
N GLN A 23 -31.44 -45.01 36.71
CA GLN A 23 -31.23 -45.27 35.29
C GLN A 23 -30.59 -44.06 34.57
N LYS A 24 -29.46 -44.26 33.89
CA LYS A 24 -28.81 -43.23 33.06
C LYS A 24 -29.60 -42.99 31.77
N SER A 25 -30.44 -41.95 31.76
CA SER A 25 -31.15 -41.49 30.55
C SER A 25 -30.18 -40.82 29.56
N ARG A 26 -30.22 -41.26 28.30
CA ARG A 26 -29.48 -40.66 27.17
C ARG A 26 -30.24 -39.51 26.50
N ARG A 27 -31.40 -39.09 27.04
CA ARG A 27 -32.21 -38.03 26.44
C ARG A 27 -31.48 -36.68 26.59
N PRO A 28 -31.23 -35.94 25.50
CA PRO A 28 -30.62 -34.62 25.61
C PRO A 28 -31.52 -33.69 26.43
N PRO A 29 -30.94 -32.75 27.21
CA PRO A 29 -31.71 -31.84 28.04
C PRO A 29 -32.70 -31.02 27.19
N ASN A 30 -33.96 -30.96 27.65
CA ASN A 30 -35.03 -30.22 26.98
C ASN A 30 -34.98 -28.72 27.34
N THR A 31 -33.86 -28.07 27.03
CA THR A 31 -33.67 -26.63 27.24
C THR A 31 -33.85 -25.85 25.95
N ALA A 32 -34.32 -24.60 26.03
CA ALA A 32 -34.54 -23.75 24.87
C ALA A 32 -33.29 -23.59 23.98
N PHE A 33 -32.10 -23.58 24.59
CA PHE A 33 -30.82 -23.53 23.86
C PHE A 33 -30.54 -24.81 23.08
N ARG A 34 -30.63 -25.99 23.71
CA ARG A 34 -30.34 -27.28 23.07
C ARG A 34 -31.39 -27.70 22.04
N GLN A 35 -32.61 -27.19 22.16
CA GLN A 35 -33.72 -27.46 21.25
C GLN A 35 -33.90 -26.38 20.18
N GLN A 36 -33.00 -25.39 20.10
CA GLN A 36 -33.08 -24.27 19.15
C GLN A 36 -34.40 -23.49 19.22
N ARG A 37 -34.98 -23.38 20.42
CA ARG A 37 -36.20 -22.60 20.72
C ARG A 37 -35.87 -21.35 21.52
N LEU A 38 -34.69 -20.79 21.30
CA LEU A 38 -34.32 -19.51 21.88
C LEU A 38 -35.33 -18.45 21.44
N LYS A 39 -35.64 -17.51 22.33
CA LYS A 39 -36.45 -16.34 21.99
C LYS A 39 -35.70 -15.55 20.93
N ALA A 40 -36.14 -15.65 19.69
CA ALA A 40 -35.56 -14.95 18.55
C ALA A 40 -36.54 -13.89 18.05
N TRP A 41 -36.00 -12.74 17.64
CA TRP A 41 -36.74 -11.74 16.87
C TRP A 41 -36.33 -11.85 15.41
N GLN A 42 -37.33 -12.06 14.54
CA GLN A 42 -37.11 -12.12 13.10
C GLN A 42 -37.63 -10.83 12.46
N PRO A 43 -36.75 -9.88 12.09
CA PRO A 43 -37.17 -8.64 11.43
C PRO A 43 -37.73 -8.96 10.04
N ILE A 44 -39.07 -8.94 9.91
CA ILE A 44 -39.72 -9.05 8.61
C ILE A 44 -39.73 -7.65 8.00
N LEU A 45 -38.90 -7.44 6.98
CA LEU A 45 -38.82 -6.19 6.24
C LEU A 45 -40.13 -5.97 5.46
N THR A 46 -40.97 -5.07 5.95
CA THR A 46 -42.21 -4.65 5.28
C THR A 46 -42.10 -3.18 4.86
N PRO A 47 -42.84 -2.71 3.83
CA PRO A 47 -42.84 -1.30 3.44
C PRO A 47 -43.16 -0.37 4.61
N LYS A 48 -44.02 -0.81 5.54
CA LYS A 48 -44.38 -0.08 6.76
C LYS A 48 -43.22 0.11 7.75
N THR A 49 -42.20 -0.75 7.72
CA THR A 49 -41.01 -0.63 8.58
C THR A 49 -39.82 -0.03 7.82
N VAL A 50 -39.69 -0.34 6.52
CA VAL A 50 -38.53 0.04 5.70
C VAL A 50 -38.63 1.49 5.19
N ILE A 51 -39.80 1.94 4.73
CA ILE A 51 -39.97 3.31 4.20
C ILE A 51 -39.71 4.37 5.29
N PRO A 52 -40.31 4.28 6.50
CA PRO A 52 -40.01 5.23 7.56
C PRO A 52 -38.55 5.21 7.99
N LEU A 53 -37.90 4.05 8.00
CA LEU A 53 -36.48 3.92 8.32
C LEU A 53 -35.61 4.72 7.33
N PHE A 54 -35.78 4.50 6.02
CA PHE A 54 -35.00 5.22 5.01
C PHE A 54 -35.23 6.73 5.04
N LEU A 55 -36.49 7.17 5.17
CA LEU A 55 -36.79 8.60 5.26
C LEU A 55 -36.23 9.22 6.55
N THR A 56 -36.30 8.52 7.68
CA THR A 56 -35.74 9.01 8.96
C THR A 56 -34.22 9.16 8.89
N VAL A 57 -33.53 8.15 8.33
CA VAL A 57 -32.07 8.21 8.14
C VAL A 57 -31.71 9.36 7.21
N GLY A 58 -32.43 9.53 6.09
CA GLY A 58 -32.20 10.64 5.16
C GLY A 58 -32.39 12.02 5.79
N VAL A 59 -33.49 12.23 6.53
CA VAL A 59 -33.79 13.49 7.21
C VAL A 59 -32.80 13.81 8.32
N LEU A 60 -32.19 12.80 8.95
CA LEU A 60 -31.17 13.00 9.98
C LEU A 60 -29.78 13.22 9.38
N PHE A 61 -29.41 12.47 8.34
CA PHE A 61 -28.05 12.50 7.76
C PHE A 61 -27.80 13.76 6.91
N CYS A 62 -28.80 14.26 6.18
CA CYS A 62 -28.62 15.45 5.34
C CYS A 62 -28.27 16.72 6.14
N PRO A 63 -28.99 17.08 7.23
CA PRO A 63 -28.63 18.24 8.05
C PRO A 63 -27.28 18.07 8.76
N ILE A 64 -26.97 16.86 9.25
CA ILE A 64 -25.66 16.57 9.85
C ILE A 64 -24.55 16.75 8.81
N GLY A 65 -24.70 16.16 7.62
CA GLY A 65 -23.74 16.31 6.53
C GLY A 65 -23.56 17.77 6.10
N GLY A 66 -24.65 18.55 6.03
CA GLY A 66 -24.60 19.99 5.76
C GLY A 66 -23.86 20.77 6.85
N LEU A 67 -24.10 20.47 8.12
CA LEU A 67 -23.40 21.08 9.26
C LEU A 67 -21.91 20.72 9.24
N LEU A 68 -21.55 19.49 8.90
CA LEU A 68 -20.17 19.05 8.76
C LEU A 68 -19.45 19.74 7.61
N LEU A 69 -20.11 19.94 6.47
CA LEU A 69 -19.54 20.69 5.35
C LEU A 69 -19.34 22.17 5.69
N TRP A 70 -20.31 22.76 6.38
CA TRP A 70 -20.21 24.13 6.86
C TRP A 70 -19.07 24.27 7.87
N ALA A 71 -18.93 23.35 8.83
CA ALA A 71 -17.82 23.36 9.78
C ALA A 71 -16.47 23.22 9.05
N SER A 72 -16.35 22.28 8.10
CA SER A 72 -15.13 22.12 7.30
C SER A 72 -14.79 23.34 6.45
N SER A 73 -15.76 24.14 6.01
CA SER A 73 -15.52 25.34 5.21
C SER A 73 -15.13 26.56 6.05
N GLN A 74 -15.34 26.53 7.37
CA GLN A 74 -14.85 27.58 8.28
C GLN A 74 -13.35 27.47 8.56
N VAL A 75 -12.74 26.31 8.31
CA VAL A 75 -11.29 26.12 8.47
C VAL A 75 -10.55 26.91 7.40
N GLN A 76 -9.58 27.70 7.85
CA GLN A 76 -8.71 28.51 7.01
C GLN A 76 -7.29 27.96 7.11
N GLU A 77 -6.65 27.72 5.97
CA GLU A 77 -5.32 27.12 5.93
C GLU A 77 -4.49 27.55 4.73
N ILE A 78 -3.17 27.50 4.88
CA ILE A 78 -2.19 27.70 3.82
C ILE A 78 -1.11 26.62 3.91
N ILE A 79 -0.75 26.05 2.77
CA ILE A 79 0.25 25.00 2.58
C ILE A 79 1.27 25.51 1.58
N ILE A 80 2.55 25.53 1.95
CA ILE A 80 3.65 25.96 1.10
C ILE A 80 4.71 24.85 1.08
N ASP A 81 4.92 24.24 -0.09
CA ASP A 81 5.97 23.25 -0.32
C ASP A 81 7.32 23.94 -0.52
N TYR A 82 8.25 23.68 0.41
CA TYR A 82 9.58 24.27 0.42
C TYR A 82 10.68 23.24 0.13
N SER A 83 10.32 22.04 -0.34
CA SER A 83 11.25 20.94 -0.63
C SER A 83 12.40 21.35 -1.57
N LEU A 84 12.11 22.17 -2.57
CA LEU A 84 13.07 22.64 -3.57
C LEU A 84 13.75 23.96 -3.21
N CYS A 85 13.52 24.53 -2.03
CA CYS A 85 14.04 25.85 -1.71
C CYS A 85 15.58 25.93 -1.79
N ASN A 86 16.27 24.90 -1.32
CA ASN A 86 17.73 24.85 -1.39
C ASN A 86 18.27 24.82 -2.84
N THR A 87 17.52 24.24 -3.79
CA THR A 87 17.96 24.07 -5.18
C THR A 87 17.45 25.18 -6.11
N THR A 88 16.17 25.54 -6.05
CA THR A 88 15.52 26.44 -7.01
C THR A 88 15.36 27.88 -6.52
N ALA A 89 15.33 28.12 -5.19
CA ALA A 89 15.14 29.49 -4.70
C ALA A 89 16.39 30.35 -5.00
N PRO A 90 16.20 31.61 -5.43
CA PRO A 90 17.30 32.55 -5.62
C PRO A 90 17.89 32.98 -4.27
N ALA A 91 19.11 33.53 -4.31
CA ALA A 91 19.68 34.16 -3.12
C ALA A 91 18.83 35.36 -2.67
N CYS A 92 18.75 35.59 -1.36
CA CYS A 92 18.08 36.76 -0.80
C CYS A 92 18.77 38.07 -1.24
N VAL A 93 18.04 39.19 -1.15
CA VAL A 93 18.61 40.50 -1.46
C VAL A 93 19.83 40.75 -0.54
N ALA A 94 20.95 41.16 -1.14
CA ALA A 94 22.24 41.25 -0.47
C ALA A 94 22.15 42.04 0.85
N GLY A 95 22.62 41.44 1.94
CA GLY A 95 22.59 42.04 3.29
C GLY A 95 21.24 41.97 4.00
N THR A 96 20.24 41.28 3.43
CA THR A 96 18.90 41.12 4.01
C THR A 96 18.42 39.66 3.94
N THR A 97 17.34 39.33 4.65
CA THR A 97 16.62 38.06 4.55
C THR A 97 15.43 38.12 3.59
N THR A 98 15.32 39.20 2.82
CA THR A 98 14.12 39.50 2.02
C THR A 98 14.22 38.84 0.64
N PRO A 99 13.20 38.07 0.22
CA PRO A 99 13.11 37.57 -1.14
C PRO A 99 13.00 38.72 -2.17
N PRO A 100 13.68 38.63 -3.32
CA PRO A 100 13.40 39.52 -4.45
C PRO A 100 11.92 39.46 -4.85
N ALA A 101 11.33 40.58 -5.27
CA ALA A 101 9.91 40.62 -5.68
C ALA A 101 9.56 39.67 -6.84
N THR A 102 10.55 39.27 -7.63
CA THR A 102 10.42 38.30 -8.74
C THR A 102 10.57 36.84 -8.30
N ALA A 103 10.97 36.58 -7.05
CA ALA A 103 11.23 35.25 -6.51
C ALA A 103 9.96 34.59 -5.96
N LEU A 104 8.98 34.39 -6.84
CA LEU A 104 7.71 33.75 -6.49
C LEU A 104 7.91 32.26 -6.21
N VAL A 105 7.17 31.74 -5.23
CA VAL A 105 7.00 30.30 -5.06
C VAL A 105 6.12 29.78 -6.21
N PRO A 106 6.47 28.66 -6.88
CA PRO A 106 5.64 28.11 -7.94
C PRO A 106 4.19 27.86 -7.50
N THR A 107 3.23 28.14 -8.37
CA THR A 107 1.79 28.10 -8.02
C THR A 107 1.28 26.69 -7.71
N ASP A 108 1.90 25.65 -8.27
CA ASP A 108 1.62 24.24 -7.96
C ASP A 108 2.10 23.82 -6.55
N LYS A 109 2.96 24.65 -5.93
CA LYS A 109 3.57 24.41 -4.62
C LYS A 109 2.89 25.18 -3.49
N VAL A 110 1.86 25.97 -3.79
CA VAL A 110 1.09 26.73 -2.83
C VAL A 110 -0.38 26.33 -2.92
N THR A 111 -0.95 25.90 -1.81
CA THR A 111 -2.40 25.69 -1.67
C THR A 111 -2.90 26.56 -0.53
N SER A 112 -3.94 27.35 -0.75
CA SER A 112 -4.53 28.18 0.30
C SER A 112 -6.05 28.17 0.25
N TYR A 113 -6.67 28.22 1.42
CA TYR A 113 -8.10 28.29 1.61
C TYR A 113 -8.40 29.36 2.66
N PHE A 114 -8.77 30.54 2.19
CA PHE A 114 -9.16 31.68 3.00
C PHE A 114 -10.58 32.13 2.62
N LYS A 115 -11.20 32.97 3.45
CA LYS A 115 -12.52 33.55 3.15
C LYS A 115 -12.38 34.66 2.11
N ASN A 116 -11.33 35.45 2.22
CA ASN A 116 -10.97 36.50 1.26
C ASN A 116 -9.90 36.00 0.27
N THR A 117 -9.95 36.51 -0.96
CA THR A 117 -8.98 36.18 -1.99
C THR A 117 -7.68 36.95 -1.78
N THR A 118 -6.55 36.26 -1.91
CA THR A 118 -5.23 36.90 -1.92
C THR A 118 -5.00 37.58 -3.27
N ASP A 119 -4.60 38.86 -3.25
CA ASP A 119 -4.25 39.59 -4.47
C ASP A 119 -3.00 39.01 -5.15
N ALA A 120 -2.90 39.15 -6.47
CA ALA A 120 -1.76 38.63 -7.24
C ALA A 120 -0.41 39.25 -6.83
N SER A 121 -0.41 40.45 -6.23
CA SER A 121 0.78 41.12 -5.69
C SER A 121 1.24 40.56 -4.33
N GLU A 122 0.38 39.78 -3.68
CA GLU A 122 0.58 39.18 -2.36
C GLU A 122 0.86 37.68 -2.43
N LEU A 123 1.23 37.17 -3.62
CA LEU A 123 1.65 35.79 -3.80
C LEU A 123 2.90 35.47 -2.98
N PRO A 124 3.03 34.23 -2.46
CA PRO A 124 4.20 33.86 -1.67
C PRO A 124 5.51 33.98 -2.44
N THR A 125 6.54 34.47 -1.76
CA THR A 125 7.91 34.57 -2.28
C THR A 125 8.87 33.82 -1.39
N TRP A 126 9.99 33.39 -1.96
CA TRP A 126 11.03 32.66 -1.23
C TRP A 126 12.44 33.04 -1.68
N CYS A 127 13.39 32.94 -0.77
CA CYS A 127 14.82 33.02 -1.10
C CYS A 127 15.62 32.15 -0.14
N LYS A 128 16.86 31.86 -0.54
CA LYS A 128 17.79 31.10 0.29
C LYS A 128 18.96 31.97 0.77
N SER A 129 19.39 31.71 1.99
CA SER A 129 20.66 32.17 2.54
C SER A 129 21.39 30.98 3.16
N THR A 130 22.70 31.10 3.40
CA THR A 130 23.48 30.07 4.09
C THR A 130 24.06 30.66 5.36
N THR A 131 24.05 29.87 6.44
CA THR A 131 24.72 30.22 7.69
C THR A 131 25.58 29.06 8.14
N ASN A 132 26.69 29.37 8.83
CA ASN A 132 27.55 28.38 9.47
C ASN A 132 27.14 28.12 10.93
N ASP A 133 26.18 28.88 11.45
CA ASP A 133 25.77 28.91 12.85
C ASP A 133 24.23 28.77 12.99
N ALA A 134 23.64 27.81 12.27
CA ALA A 134 22.20 27.55 12.37
C ALA A 134 21.87 26.70 13.59
N GLN A 135 20.82 27.11 14.31
CA GLN A 135 20.30 26.37 15.45
C GLN A 135 19.75 25.01 15.00
N THR A 136 20.33 23.94 15.54
CA THR A 136 19.82 22.59 15.31
C THR A 136 18.56 22.32 16.13
N PHE A 137 17.72 21.43 15.61
CA PHE A 137 16.53 20.98 16.30
C PHE A 137 16.91 20.27 17.61
N GLY A 138 16.56 20.86 18.77
CA GLY A 138 16.96 20.37 20.09
C GLY A 138 18.22 21.01 20.68
N GLY A 139 18.88 21.94 19.97
CA GLY A 139 19.73 22.99 20.56
C GLY A 139 21.10 22.60 21.13
N ALA A 140 21.59 21.36 20.95
CA ALA A 140 22.89 20.97 21.52
C ALA A 140 24.10 21.52 20.73
N ARG A 141 23.90 21.93 19.48
CA ARG A 141 24.95 22.44 18.60
C ARG A 141 24.41 23.36 17.52
N ASN A 142 25.22 24.29 17.02
CA ASN A 142 24.92 25.00 15.78
C ASN A 142 25.70 24.38 14.62
N LEU A 143 25.02 24.20 13.49
CA LEU A 143 25.57 23.54 12.31
C LEU A 143 25.41 24.40 11.06
N PRO A 144 26.25 24.23 10.03
CA PRO A 144 26.02 24.87 8.75
C PRO A 144 24.71 24.37 8.11
N SER A 145 23.88 25.29 7.63
CA SER A 145 22.60 24.97 6.98
C SER A 145 22.20 26.04 5.98
N THR A 146 21.38 25.64 5.01
CA THR A 146 20.66 26.57 4.13
C THR A 146 19.38 27.00 4.83
N ILE A 147 19.17 28.31 4.96
CA ILE A 147 17.93 28.88 5.48
C ILE A 147 17.02 29.19 4.29
N CYS A 148 15.81 28.63 4.32
CA CYS A 148 14.74 29.01 3.41
C CYS A 148 13.90 30.12 4.06
N HIS A 149 13.98 31.33 3.51
CA HIS A 149 13.16 32.46 3.93
C HIS A 149 11.90 32.49 3.05
N ILE A 150 10.74 32.29 3.65
CA ILE A 150 9.45 32.23 2.94
C ILE A 150 8.59 33.37 3.43
N GLN A 151 8.15 34.24 2.52
CA GLN A 151 7.19 35.30 2.80
C GLN A 151 5.83 34.96 2.19
N PHE A 152 4.77 35.09 2.97
CA PHE A 152 3.40 34.80 2.53
C PHE A 152 2.41 35.77 3.18
N TYR A 153 1.27 35.99 2.52
CA TYR A 153 0.24 36.90 2.99
C TYR A 153 -0.95 36.14 3.59
N ILE A 154 -1.41 36.60 4.75
CA ILE A 154 -2.65 36.12 5.36
C ILE A 154 -3.73 37.18 5.16
N PRO A 155 -4.78 36.91 4.34
CA PRO A 155 -5.80 37.90 4.02
C PRO A 155 -6.84 38.09 5.13
N ASP A 156 -7.00 37.10 6.01
CA ASP A 156 -8.04 37.06 7.04
C ASP A 156 -7.45 37.00 8.44
N LYS A 157 -8.19 37.49 9.44
CA LYS A 157 -7.81 37.29 10.84
C LYS A 157 -8.06 35.83 11.24
N LEU A 158 -7.02 35.11 11.65
CA LEU A 158 -7.13 33.72 12.10
C LEU A 158 -7.36 33.69 13.60
N ALA A 159 -8.55 33.22 14.01
CA ALA A 159 -8.88 33.07 15.43
C ALA A 159 -8.11 31.90 16.06
N PRO A 160 -7.73 32.01 17.34
CA PRO A 160 -7.09 30.92 18.04
C PRO A 160 -7.99 29.67 18.13
N PRO A 161 -7.39 28.46 18.10
CA PRO A 161 -5.96 28.22 18.05
C PRO A 161 -5.43 28.17 16.62
N VAL A 162 -4.26 28.76 16.42
CA VAL A 162 -3.49 28.72 15.17
C VAL A 162 -2.40 27.67 15.32
N LEU A 163 -2.40 26.70 14.41
CA LEU A 163 -1.54 25.53 14.47
C LEU A 163 -0.63 25.51 13.24
N LEU A 164 0.66 25.30 13.49
CA LEU A 164 1.67 25.15 12.45
C LEU A 164 2.15 23.71 12.44
N TYR A 165 1.94 23.07 11.30
CA TYR A 165 2.35 21.70 11.00
C TYR A 165 3.47 21.71 9.96
N TYR A 166 4.33 20.70 10.01
CA TYR A 166 5.02 20.25 8.81
C TYR A 166 4.26 19.07 8.20
N GLN A 167 4.17 19.04 6.89
CA GLN A 167 3.60 17.95 6.11
C GLN A 167 4.71 17.26 5.33
N LEU A 168 4.75 15.94 5.43
CA LEU A 168 5.62 15.09 4.62
C LEU A 168 4.76 14.24 3.69
N THR A 169 5.21 14.10 2.45
CA THR A 169 4.61 13.18 1.49
C THR A 169 5.60 12.06 1.16
N ASN A 170 5.06 10.92 0.72
CA ASN A 170 5.84 9.74 0.33
C ASN A 170 6.77 9.18 1.44
N PHE A 171 6.45 9.43 2.72
CA PHE A 171 7.24 8.93 3.86
C PHE A 171 6.46 7.85 4.62
N TYR A 172 6.92 6.60 4.56
CA TYR A 172 6.17 5.43 5.02
C TYR A 172 6.36 5.12 6.52
N GLN A 173 5.80 5.96 7.40
CA GLN A 173 5.78 5.66 8.86
C GLN A 173 4.96 4.40 9.19
N ASN A 174 4.05 3.98 8.31
CA ASN A 174 3.18 2.81 8.47
C ASN A 174 3.82 1.49 8.02
N HIS A 175 5.07 1.50 7.56
CA HIS A 175 5.76 0.28 7.15
C HIS A 175 5.94 -0.67 8.34
N ARG A 176 5.64 -1.97 8.16
CA ARG A 176 5.60 -2.97 9.25
C ARG A 176 6.89 -3.00 10.09
N ARG A 177 8.06 -2.93 9.44
CA ARG A 177 9.35 -2.90 10.15
C ARG A 177 9.58 -1.57 10.87
N TYR A 178 9.14 -0.45 10.27
CA TYR A 178 9.33 0.88 10.84
C TYR A 178 8.52 1.04 12.13
N VAL A 179 7.22 0.70 12.11
CA VAL A 179 6.32 0.83 13.27
C VAL A 179 6.77 0.02 14.48
N LYS A 180 7.45 -1.10 14.26
CA LYS A 180 7.94 -1.97 15.34
C LYS A 180 9.29 -1.53 15.90
N SER A 181 10.04 -0.71 15.18
CA SER A 181 11.46 -0.48 15.46
C SER A 181 11.67 0.60 16.52
N PHE A 182 11.44 0.22 17.78
CA PHE A 182 11.75 0.97 19.01
C PHE A 182 11.64 0.06 20.24
N ASP A 183 12.31 0.39 21.34
CA ASP A 183 12.20 -0.34 22.60
C ASP A 183 11.39 0.47 23.62
N GLN A 184 10.29 -0.09 24.12
CA GLN A 184 9.38 0.61 25.03
C GLN A 184 9.99 0.90 26.40
N ASP A 185 10.78 -0.03 26.93
CA ASP A 185 11.32 0.10 28.28
C ASP A 185 12.48 1.11 28.29
N GLN A 186 13.26 1.15 27.22
CA GLN A 186 14.24 2.21 26.98
C GLN A 186 13.58 3.59 26.94
N LEU A 187 12.45 3.76 26.24
CA LEU A 187 11.73 5.03 26.17
C LEU A 187 11.10 5.45 27.51
N LYS A 188 10.68 4.49 28.34
CA LYS A 188 10.23 4.75 29.72
C LYS A 188 11.36 5.19 30.66
N GLY A 189 12.60 5.27 30.17
CA GLY A 189 13.78 5.66 30.95
C GLY A 189 14.43 4.50 31.72
N ASP A 190 13.99 3.26 31.50
CA ASP A 190 14.62 2.10 32.11
C ASP A 190 15.98 1.79 31.48
N TYR A 191 16.91 1.33 32.33
CA TYR A 191 18.21 0.86 31.86
C TYR A 191 18.03 -0.47 31.14
N ARG A 192 18.37 -0.51 29.85
CA ARG A 192 18.45 -1.74 29.04
C ARG A 192 19.91 -1.97 28.67
N SER A 193 20.41 -3.17 28.98
CA SER A 193 21.80 -3.51 28.69
C SER A 193 22.01 -3.65 27.18
N ALA A 194 23.27 -3.57 26.74
CA ALA A 194 23.64 -3.82 25.36
C ALA A 194 23.09 -5.16 24.81
N SER A 195 23.12 -6.22 25.62
CA SER A 195 22.59 -7.53 25.23
C SER A 195 21.07 -7.59 25.15
N ASP A 196 20.36 -6.74 25.89
CA ASP A 196 18.89 -6.70 25.86
C ASP A 196 18.36 -6.00 24.60
N ILE A 197 19.11 -5.01 24.10
CA ILE A 197 18.77 -4.24 22.90
C ILE A 197 19.27 -4.94 21.62
N ASN A 198 20.40 -5.63 21.70
CA ASN A 198 20.90 -6.44 20.59
C ASN A 198 19.91 -7.58 20.31
N SER A 199 19.44 -7.70 19.06
CA SER A 199 18.35 -8.58 18.61
C SER A 199 16.94 -8.30 19.17
N SER A 200 16.69 -7.06 19.62
CA SER A 200 15.37 -6.60 20.04
C SER A 200 14.50 -6.15 18.85
N ASP A 201 13.31 -5.61 19.12
CA ASP A 201 12.49 -5.01 18.08
C ASP A 201 13.14 -3.77 17.43
N CYS A 202 14.21 -3.21 18.02
CA CYS A 202 14.98 -2.09 17.46
C CYS A 202 15.77 -2.42 16.18
N ASP A 203 15.80 -3.68 15.69
CA ASP A 203 16.42 -4.05 14.41
C ASP A 203 15.94 -3.14 13.26
N PRO A 204 16.85 -2.61 12.41
CA PRO A 204 18.30 -2.80 12.39
C PRO A 204 19.12 -1.78 13.19
N LEU A 205 18.49 -0.80 13.85
CA LEU A 205 19.18 0.30 14.55
C LEU A 205 19.22 0.08 16.06
N GLU A 206 19.91 -0.99 16.47
CA GLU A 206 20.03 -1.42 17.86
C GLU A 206 21.28 -0.83 18.55
N GLY A 207 22.39 -0.72 17.82
CA GLY A 207 23.68 -0.27 18.33
C GLY A 207 24.81 -0.50 17.34
N GLU A 208 26.04 -0.24 17.77
CA GLU A 208 27.24 -0.52 16.98
C GLU A 208 28.43 -0.97 17.84
N TYR A 209 29.40 -1.61 17.19
CA TYR A 209 30.65 -2.02 17.82
C TYR A 209 31.66 -0.87 17.80
N VAL A 210 32.04 -0.37 18.98
CA VAL A 210 33.01 0.72 19.12
C VAL A 210 34.42 0.14 19.13
N THR A 211 35.12 0.24 18.00
CA THR A 211 36.45 -0.35 17.82
C THR A 211 37.51 0.21 18.75
N SER A 212 37.39 1.47 19.18
CA SER A 212 38.32 2.12 20.13
C SER A 212 38.24 1.55 21.54
N GLU A 213 37.10 0.96 21.93
CA GLU A 213 36.86 0.41 23.27
C GLU A 213 36.76 -1.11 23.26
N GLY A 214 36.53 -1.74 22.10
CA GLY A 214 36.31 -3.18 21.99
C GLY A 214 34.99 -3.64 22.59
N VAL A 215 33.99 -2.75 22.66
CA VAL A 215 32.68 -3.01 23.28
C VAL A 215 31.56 -2.64 22.31
N TRP A 216 30.49 -3.44 22.28
CA TRP A 216 29.26 -3.11 21.57
C TRP A 216 28.39 -2.21 22.44
N LYS A 217 27.94 -1.06 21.90
CA LYS A 217 27.09 -0.10 22.61
C LYS A 217 25.75 0.06 21.89
N SER A 218 24.67 0.09 22.66
CA SER A 218 23.31 0.30 22.14
C SER A 218 23.08 1.78 21.78
N TYR A 219 22.22 2.02 20.80
CA TYR A 219 21.72 3.36 20.54
C TYR A 219 20.68 3.78 21.58
N TYR A 220 20.68 5.06 21.92
CA TYR A 220 19.62 5.69 22.70
C TYR A 220 19.17 6.98 22.03
N PRO A 221 17.88 7.15 21.69
CA PRO A 221 16.86 6.10 21.59
C PRO A 221 17.11 5.16 20.40
N CYS A 222 16.94 3.85 20.56
CA CYS A 222 17.13 2.87 19.48
C CYS A 222 15.94 2.79 18.51
N GLY A 223 16.20 2.25 17.32
CA GLY A 223 15.18 1.93 16.33
C GLY A 223 15.01 2.95 15.19
N LEU A 224 14.34 2.51 14.12
CA LEU A 224 14.17 3.28 12.89
C LEU A 224 13.36 4.56 13.10
N ILE A 225 12.34 4.54 13.96
CA ILE A 225 11.46 5.68 14.18
C ILE A 225 12.25 6.84 14.78
N ALA A 226 13.03 6.58 15.83
CA ALA A 226 13.84 7.57 16.49
C ALA A 226 14.92 8.15 15.56
N ASN A 227 15.61 7.29 14.81
CA ASN A 227 16.71 7.71 13.95
C ASN A 227 16.25 8.62 12.80
N SER A 228 15.09 8.38 12.20
CA SER A 228 14.58 9.16 11.07
C SER A 228 13.79 10.41 11.47
N ARG A 229 13.92 10.88 12.72
CA ARG A 229 13.25 12.08 13.23
C ARG A 229 13.41 13.26 12.28
N PHE A 230 12.30 13.93 11.98
CA PHE A 230 12.30 15.20 11.27
C PHE A 230 13.12 16.25 12.04
N ASN A 231 14.10 16.85 11.37
CA ASN A 231 15.11 17.71 11.99
C ASN A 231 15.23 19.12 11.37
N ASP A 232 14.33 19.54 10.47
CA ASP A 232 14.28 20.94 10.08
C ASP A 232 13.86 21.80 11.28
N THR A 233 14.54 22.93 11.48
CA THR A 233 14.16 23.90 12.51
C THR A 233 13.25 24.95 11.90
N ILE A 234 11.97 24.96 12.31
CA ILE A 234 10.99 25.93 11.84
C ILE A 234 10.89 27.07 12.86
N GLN A 235 11.21 28.29 12.45
CA GLN A 235 11.10 29.48 13.31
C GLN A 235 9.67 30.00 13.40
N MET A 236 9.41 30.82 14.41
CA MET A 236 8.10 31.46 14.59
C MET A 236 7.82 32.46 13.46
N PRO A 237 6.58 32.55 12.94
CA PRO A 237 6.24 33.53 11.91
C PRO A 237 6.41 34.97 12.41
N VAL A 238 6.97 35.84 11.57
CA VAL A 238 7.18 37.26 11.88
C VAL A 238 6.31 38.11 10.96
N LEU A 239 5.41 38.90 11.53
CA LEU A 239 4.60 39.89 10.80
C LEU A 239 5.49 41.04 10.36
N LEU A 240 5.53 41.28 9.05
CA LEU A 240 6.25 42.37 8.42
C LEU A 240 5.35 43.61 8.32
N ASN A 241 5.91 44.80 8.58
CA ASN A 241 5.24 46.09 8.42
C ASN A 241 3.88 46.18 9.15
N ALA A 242 3.84 45.89 10.45
CA ALA A 242 2.60 45.86 11.23
C ALA A 242 1.84 47.21 11.21
N GLU A 243 0.52 47.15 10.99
CA GLU A 243 -0.37 48.32 10.94
C GLU A 243 -0.49 48.96 12.34
N GLY A 244 0.00 50.19 12.53
CA GLY A 244 -0.14 50.96 13.78
C GLY A 244 1.08 51.00 14.71
N GLY A 245 2.20 50.37 14.33
CA GLY A 245 3.53 50.69 14.87
C GLY A 245 4.26 51.69 13.98
N ASP A 246 5.32 52.34 14.49
CA ASP A 246 6.28 53.05 13.62
C ASP A 246 6.66 52.11 12.46
N ARG A 247 6.67 52.64 11.23
CA ARG A 247 6.73 51.94 9.93
C ARG A 247 8.00 51.08 9.68
N ALA A 248 8.57 50.48 10.71
CA ALA A 248 9.81 49.71 10.70
C ALA A 248 9.82 48.48 11.64
N ASN A 249 8.78 48.24 12.46
CA ASN A 249 8.84 47.17 13.47
C ASN A 249 8.17 45.87 12.98
N ASN A 250 9.00 44.86 12.75
CA ASN A 250 8.59 43.47 12.57
C ASN A 250 8.11 42.90 13.92
N VAL A 251 6.96 42.22 13.93
CA VAL A 251 6.37 41.66 15.16
C VAL A 251 6.33 40.14 15.06
N THR A 252 7.05 39.45 15.94
CA THR A 252 7.02 37.98 16.00
C THR A 252 5.68 37.50 16.55
N TYR A 253 5.01 36.63 15.80
CA TYR A 253 3.83 35.92 16.26
C TYR A 253 4.28 34.75 17.14
N ASN A 254 4.17 34.93 18.46
CA ASN A 254 4.76 34.01 19.42
C ASN A 254 4.02 32.66 19.38
N MET A 255 4.69 31.59 18.99
CA MET A 255 4.12 30.25 19.00
C MET A 255 4.95 29.34 19.89
N THR A 256 4.30 28.43 20.59
CA THR A 256 4.95 27.50 21.52
C THR A 256 5.16 26.14 20.85
N SER A 257 6.32 25.53 21.09
CA SER A 257 6.60 24.12 20.75
C SER A 257 6.18 23.16 21.87
N SER A 258 5.96 23.68 23.09
CA SER A 258 5.47 22.92 24.24
C SER A 258 3.95 22.74 24.20
N GLY A 259 3.47 21.60 24.70
CA GLY A 259 2.06 21.20 24.63
C GLY A 259 1.64 20.79 23.21
N THR A 260 2.57 20.48 22.31
CA THR A 260 2.26 19.98 20.96
C THR A 260 2.06 18.47 20.96
N ALA A 261 2.72 17.76 21.87
CA ALA A 261 2.46 16.37 22.17
C ALA A 261 1.23 16.21 23.06
N TRP A 262 0.69 14.99 23.11
CA TRP A 262 -0.45 14.70 23.97
C TRP A 262 0.07 14.40 25.38
N PRO A 263 -0.59 14.87 26.45
CA PRO A 263 -0.14 14.57 27.82
C PRO A 263 -0.05 13.07 28.10
N SER A 264 -0.89 12.25 27.45
CA SER A 264 -0.80 10.79 27.51
C SER A 264 0.43 10.21 26.82
N ASP A 265 0.91 10.85 25.75
CA ASP A 265 2.11 10.42 25.02
C ASP A 265 3.34 10.76 25.87
N ALA A 266 3.40 11.95 26.46
CA ALA A 266 4.48 12.35 27.37
C ALA A 266 4.64 11.37 28.55
N ALA A 267 3.54 10.82 29.07
CA ALA A 267 3.56 9.83 30.15
C ALA A 267 4.17 8.47 29.76
N LEU A 268 4.33 8.17 28.46
CA LEU A 268 5.01 6.97 27.99
C LEU A 268 6.54 7.10 28.04
N TYR A 269 7.05 8.33 28.17
CA TYR A 269 8.47 8.63 28.23
C TYR A 269 8.89 8.92 29.67
N GLY A 270 9.99 8.30 30.10
CA GLY A 270 10.52 8.48 31.46
C GLY A 270 11.15 9.85 31.66
N ALA A 271 10.79 10.53 32.75
CA ALA A 271 11.44 11.77 33.15
C ALA A 271 12.86 11.54 33.71
N ASP A 272 13.08 10.39 34.36
CA ASP A 272 14.35 10.00 34.98
C ASP A 272 15.09 9.00 34.09
N LEU A 273 16.18 9.45 33.47
CA LEU A 273 17.03 8.61 32.64
C LEU A 273 18.02 7.82 33.50
N LYS A 274 18.01 6.49 33.38
CA LYS A 274 18.91 5.60 34.14
C LYS A 274 20.25 5.29 33.44
N TYR A 275 20.49 5.85 32.26
CA TYR A 275 21.76 5.70 31.54
C TYR A 275 22.81 6.72 32.00
N ALA A 276 24.05 6.28 32.17
CA ALA A 276 25.18 7.17 32.39
C ALA A 276 25.80 7.65 31.07
N ALA A 277 26.51 8.78 31.13
CA ALA A 277 27.23 9.32 29.98
C ALA A 277 28.27 8.30 29.45
N GLY A 278 28.28 8.05 28.14
CA GLY A 278 29.19 7.12 27.49
C GLY A 278 28.77 5.65 27.48
N GLU A 279 27.69 5.25 28.16
CA GLU A 279 27.16 3.87 28.10
C GLU A 279 26.39 3.58 26.81
N VAL A 280 25.74 4.61 26.27
CA VAL A 280 24.91 4.55 25.07
C VAL A 280 25.40 5.52 24.02
N LEU A 281 25.04 5.25 22.76
CA LEU A 281 25.41 6.08 21.62
C LEU A 281 24.20 6.78 21.00
N PRO A 282 24.39 7.97 20.42
CA PRO A 282 23.35 8.60 19.61
C PRO A 282 23.12 7.79 18.31
N PRO A 283 21.85 7.72 17.83
CA PRO A 283 21.54 7.14 16.52
C PRO A 283 22.35 7.79 15.40
N PRO A 284 22.63 7.08 14.29
CA PRO A 284 23.47 7.60 13.20
C PRO A 284 23.09 8.99 12.69
N ASN A 285 21.80 9.25 12.47
CA ASN A 285 21.34 10.55 11.96
C ASN A 285 21.33 11.66 13.01
N TRP A 286 21.53 11.33 14.29
CA TRP A 286 21.60 12.30 15.38
C TRP A 286 23.04 12.77 15.62
N ARG A 287 24.05 12.11 15.01
CA ARG A 287 25.48 12.37 15.28
C ARG A 287 25.95 13.76 14.89
N ASP A 288 25.26 14.41 13.96
CA ASP A 288 25.58 15.78 13.60
C ASP A 288 25.33 16.74 14.77
N VAL A 289 24.22 16.51 15.50
CA VAL A 289 23.79 17.29 16.67
C VAL A 289 24.47 16.78 17.95
N TYR A 290 24.51 15.46 18.14
CA TYR A 290 25.11 14.78 19.28
C TYR A 290 26.21 13.84 18.78
N PRO A 291 27.47 14.31 18.60
CA PRO A 291 28.53 13.43 18.11
C PRO A 291 28.78 12.21 19.02
N VAL A 292 28.74 12.45 20.34
CA VAL A 292 28.85 11.45 21.41
C VAL A 292 28.06 11.97 22.61
N TYR A 293 27.46 11.09 23.41
CA TYR A 293 26.87 11.49 24.68
C TYR A 293 27.92 11.65 25.78
N ASN A 294 28.10 12.87 26.27
CA ASN A 294 29.04 13.25 27.33
C ASN A 294 28.52 14.47 28.11
N GLU A 295 29.36 15.08 28.96
CA GLU A 295 28.97 16.28 29.72
C GLU A 295 28.71 17.51 28.84
N THR A 296 29.38 17.63 27.68
CA THR A 296 29.15 18.71 26.71
C THR A 296 27.87 18.50 25.92
N TYR A 297 27.58 17.25 25.55
CA TYR A 297 26.41 16.83 24.77
C TYR A 297 25.63 15.81 25.60
N PRO A 298 24.85 16.27 26.59
CA PRO A 298 24.11 15.38 27.47
C PRO A 298 23.05 14.60 26.69
N ILE A 299 22.66 13.46 27.24
CA ILE A 299 21.60 12.64 26.65
C ILE A 299 20.28 13.43 26.69
N PRO A 300 19.54 13.56 25.55
CA PRO A 300 18.33 14.37 25.51
C PRO A 300 17.21 13.80 26.38
N ASN A 301 16.50 14.68 27.08
CA ASN A 301 15.33 14.31 27.87
C ASN A 301 14.10 14.18 26.96
N LEU A 302 13.71 12.93 26.66
CA LEU A 302 12.61 12.61 25.75
C LEU A 302 11.23 12.90 26.37
N HIS A 303 11.12 13.01 27.71
CA HIS A 303 9.87 13.35 28.40
C HIS A 303 9.44 14.79 28.18
N THR A 304 10.39 15.70 28.00
CA THR A 304 10.13 17.12 27.72
C THR A 304 10.23 17.49 26.24
N ASP A 305 10.67 16.56 25.39
CA ASP A 305 10.82 16.78 23.95
C ASP A 305 9.52 16.42 23.20
N ASP A 306 8.55 17.32 23.23
CA ASP A 306 7.27 17.16 22.55
C ASP A 306 7.42 16.82 21.06
N ALA A 307 8.39 17.42 20.39
CA ALA A 307 8.60 17.19 18.96
C ALA A 307 9.06 15.75 18.67
N PHE A 308 9.88 15.17 19.54
CA PHE A 308 10.22 13.76 19.49
C PHE A 308 8.98 12.88 19.71
N GLN A 309 8.16 13.20 20.71
CA GLN A 309 6.94 12.44 21.02
C GLN A 309 5.93 12.46 19.85
N VAL A 310 5.73 13.64 19.24
CA VAL A 310 4.88 13.80 18.05
C VAL A 310 5.41 12.96 16.87
N TRP A 311 6.73 12.86 16.72
CA TRP A 311 7.35 12.04 15.68
C TRP A 311 7.14 10.54 15.93
N MET A 312 7.41 10.10 17.16
CA MET A 312 7.31 8.69 17.57
C MET A 312 5.89 8.13 17.42
N ARG A 313 4.87 8.97 17.52
CA ARG A 313 3.49 8.57 17.17
C ARG A 313 3.31 8.45 15.66
N THR A 314 3.59 7.27 15.11
CA THR A 314 3.57 7.00 13.66
C THR A 314 2.24 7.33 12.98
N ALA A 315 2.31 7.89 11.77
CA ALA A 315 1.15 8.13 10.93
C ALA A 315 0.67 6.85 10.20
N GLY A 316 -0.65 6.77 9.92
CA GLY A 316 -1.25 5.63 9.23
C GLY A 316 -1.13 5.66 7.69
N LEU A 317 -0.79 6.82 7.12
CA LEU A 317 -0.68 7.07 5.68
C LEU A 317 0.71 7.66 5.34
N PRO A 318 1.20 7.52 4.09
CA PRO A 318 2.51 8.04 3.67
C PRO A 318 2.54 9.57 3.51
N THR A 319 1.37 10.18 3.36
CA THR A 319 1.19 11.63 3.44
C THR A 319 0.56 11.97 4.78
N PHE A 320 1.28 12.73 5.59
CA PHE A 320 0.83 13.08 6.94
C PHE A 320 1.35 14.44 7.37
N SER A 321 0.67 15.03 8.35
CA SER A 321 1.07 16.29 8.97
C SER A 321 1.33 16.08 10.46
N LYS A 322 2.34 16.75 10.99
CA LYS A 322 2.75 16.70 12.40
C LYS A 322 2.82 18.11 12.95
N LEU A 323 2.31 18.30 14.17
CA LEU A 323 2.26 19.61 14.80
C LEU A 323 3.67 20.01 15.24
N ALA A 324 4.11 21.21 14.86
CA ALA A 324 5.42 21.75 15.20
C ALA A 324 5.31 22.89 16.22
N LEU A 325 4.39 23.83 15.97
CA LEU A 325 4.16 25.00 16.82
C LEU A 325 2.66 25.23 16.97
N ARG A 326 2.24 25.75 18.13
CA ARG A 326 0.85 26.11 18.42
C ARG A 326 0.75 27.45 19.15
N ASN A 327 -0.30 28.21 18.88
CA ASN A 327 -0.71 29.35 19.68
C ASN A 327 -2.22 29.25 19.91
N ASP A 328 -2.64 29.20 21.19
CA ASP A 328 -4.04 29.03 21.58
C ASP A 328 -4.71 30.32 22.08
N ASP A 329 -3.94 31.40 22.27
CA ASP A 329 -4.39 32.59 22.99
C ASP A 329 -4.51 33.82 22.08
N GLU A 330 -3.60 33.98 21.11
CA GLU A 330 -3.54 35.16 20.27
C GLU A 330 -4.18 34.93 18.89
N VAL A 331 -4.70 36.02 18.33
CA VAL A 331 -5.25 36.06 16.96
C VAL A 331 -4.12 36.39 16.00
N MET A 332 -3.94 35.59 14.94
CA MET A 332 -3.01 35.95 13.86
C MET A 332 -3.65 37.03 12.99
N ALA A 333 -3.08 38.23 13.03
CA ALA A 333 -3.59 39.38 12.28
C ALA A 333 -3.41 39.21 10.77
N ARG A 334 -4.23 39.90 9.97
CA ARG A 334 -4.00 40.02 8.53
C ARG A 334 -2.65 40.68 8.26
N GLY A 335 -1.94 40.25 7.23
CA GLY A 335 -0.67 40.86 6.85
C GLY A 335 0.31 39.89 6.24
N ARG A 336 1.50 40.40 5.89
CA ARG A 336 2.58 39.62 5.30
C ARG A 336 3.48 39.07 6.40
N TYR A 337 3.64 37.76 6.46
CA TYR A 337 4.49 37.08 7.41
C TYR A 337 5.73 36.54 6.71
N GLN A 338 6.85 36.51 7.43
CA GLN A 338 8.04 35.76 7.07
C GLN A 338 8.18 34.56 8.01
N ILE A 339 8.52 33.40 7.46
CA ILE A 339 8.95 32.24 8.22
C ILE A 339 10.30 31.76 7.70
N ASP A 340 11.20 31.49 8.63
CA ASP A 340 12.54 31.02 8.34
C ASP A 340 12.64 29.54 8.72
N VAL A 341 13.02 28.71 7.74
CA VAL A 341 13.17 27.27 7.92
C VAL A 341 14.61 26.89 7.68
N TYR A 342 15.25 26.29 8.68
CA TYR A 342 16.58 25.71 8.56
C TYR A 342 16.45 24.31 7.95
N ASP A 343 16.99 24.15 6.75
CA ASP A 343 16.88 22.93 5.95
C ASP A 343 17.95 21.91 6.37
N TYR A 344 17.51 20.86 7.07
CA TYR A 344 18.35 19.74 7.50
C TYR A 344 17.83 18.38 7.02
N PHE A 345 16.53 18.26 6.75
CA PHE A 345 15.85 16.99 6.45
C PHE A 345 15.75 16.76 4.93
N PRO A 346 16.56 15.86 4.35
CA PRO A 346 16.59 15.67 2.90
C PRO A 346 15.43 14.80 2.41
N VAL A 347 14.44 15.42 1.77
CA VAL A 347 13.30 14.70 1.17
C VAL A 347 13.59 14.11 -0.20
N ASN A 348 14.66 14.59 -0.86
CA ASN A 348 15.09 14.14 -2.19
C ASN A 348 15.60 12.68 -2.19
N LEU A 349 15.88 12.09 -1.02
CA LEU A 349 16.34 10.71 -0.90
C LEU A 349 15.26 9.67 -1.22
N TYR A 350 13.98 10.06 -1.13
CA TYR A 350 12.85 9.15 -1.27
C TYR A 350 11.72 9.76 -2.13
N ASP A 351 12.05 10.74 -2.98
CA ASP A 351 11.08 11.45 -3.83
C ASP A 351 9.84 11.95 -3.07
N GLY A 352 10.06 12.48 -1.87
CA GLY A 352 9.02 13.10 -1.06
C GLY A 352 9.01 14.62 -1.19
N THR A 353 7.97 15.24 -0.64
CA THR A 353 7.90 16.69 -0.44
C THR A 353 7.79 17.02 1.04
N LYS A 354 8.25 18.23 1.40
CA LYS A 354 8.06 18.82 2.72
C LYS A 354 7.43 20.20 2.59
N SER A 355 6.38 20.41 3.37
CA SER A 355 5.60 21.64 3.31
C SER A 355 5.32 22.15 4.71
N ILE A 356 5.26 23.47 4.86
CA ILE A 356 4.66 24.10 6.04
C ILE A 356 3.15 24.20 5.83
N LEU A 357 2.38 23.91 6.87
CA LEU A 357 0.92 23.98 6.86
C LEU A 357 0.47 24.77 8.08
N ILE A 358 -0.09 25.96 7.86
CA ILE A 358 -0.69 26.78 8.92
C ILE A 358 -2.19 26.63 8.78
N SER A 359 -2.87 26.19 9.84
CA SER A 359 -4.30 25.90 9.81
C SER A 359 -4.97 26.26 11.13
N THR A 360 -6.21 26.74 11.04
CA THR A 360 -7.11 26.84 12.20
C THR A 360 -7.82 25.51 12.41
N ARG A 361 -8.41 25.29 13.60
CA ARG A 361 -9.23 24.08 13.84
C ARG A 361 -10.68 24.44 14.13
N THR A 362 -11.58 23.56 13.71
CA THR A 362 -12.94 23.49 14.24
C THR A 362 -13.06 22.32 15.21
N VAL A 363 -14.25 22.13 15.79
CA VAL A 363 -14.55 20.97 16.64
C VAL A 363 -14.34 19.64 15.90
N MET A 364 -14.43 19.64 14.57
CA MET A 364 -14.22 18.46 13.73
C MET A 364 -12.75 18.26 13.31
N GLY A 365 -11.85 19.16 13.72
CA GLY A 365 -10.44 19.17 13.32
C GLY A 365 -10.15 20.15 12.18
N GLY A 366 -9.24 19.75 11.29
CA GLY A 366 -8.84 20.54 10.12
C GLY A 366 -9.83 20.45 8.96
N ARG A 367 -9.47 21.01 7.80
CA ARG A 367 -10.32 21.04 6.61
C ARG A 367 -10.44 19.63 6.02
N ASN A 368 -11.64 19.04 6.11
CA ASN A 368 -11.94 17.75 5.49
C ASN A 368 -13.42 17.67 5.05
N PRO A 369 -13.74 17.96 3.79
CA PRO A 369 -15.12 17.92 3.30
C PRO A 369 -15.66 16.50 3.11
N PHE A 370 -14.81 15.46 3.13
CA PHE A 370 -15.19 14.09 2.80
C PHE A 370 -16.32 13.57 3.68
N LEU A 371 -16.21 13.73 5.00
CA LEU A 371 -17.21 13.22 5.93
C LEU A 371 -18.57 13.89 5.70
N GLY A 372 -18.57 15.20 5.46
CA GLY A 372 -19.79 15.95 5.15
C GLY A 372 -20.42 15.50 3.82
N ILE A 373 -19.62 15.34 2.76
CA ILE A 373 -20.09 14.83 1.46
C ILE A 373 -20.67 13.43 1.60
N ALA A 374 -19.99 12.53 2.32
CA ALA A 374 -20.45 11.16 2.53
C ALA A 374 -21.82 11.10 3.21
N PHE A 375 -22.04 11.91 4.26
CA PHE A 375 -23.34 11.98 4.94
C PHE A 375 -24.45 12.54 4.05
N VAL A 376 -24.16 13.58 3.25
CA VAL A 376 -25.14 14.14 2.29
C VAL A 376 -25.48 13.14 1.19
N VAL A 377 -24.49 12.41 0.66
CA VAL A 377 -24.71 11.39 -0.39
C VAL A 377 -25.54 10.22 0.14
N VAL A 378 -25.16 9.67 1.30
CA VAL A 378 -25.91 8.56 1.93
C VAL A 378 -27.31 9.00 2.33
N GLY A 379 -27.46 10.21 2.88
CA GLY A 379 -28.74 10.78 3.23
C GLY A 379 -29.64 10.99 2.01
N GLY A 380 -29.10 11.57 0.94
CA GLY A 380 -29.80 11.80 -0.33
C GLY A 380 -30.26 10.49 -0.98
N LEU A 381 -29.39 9.47 -1.00
CA LEU A 381 -29.73 8.16 -1.53
C LEU A 381 -30.83 7.47 -0.71
N CYS A 382 -30.81 7.61 0.62
CA CYS A 382 -31.89 7.13 1.48
C CYS A 382 -33.23 7.81 1.18
N VAL A 383 -33.25 9.13 0.95
CA VAL A 383 -34.48 9.88 0.59
C VAL A 383 -35.01 9.42 -0.77
N VAL A 384 -34.13 9.30 -1.78
CA VAL A 384 -34.51 8.83 -3.13
C VAL A 384 -35.11 7.43 -3.08
N LEU A 385 -34.46 6.49 -2.40
CA LEU A 385 -34.99 5.13 -2.24
C LEU A 385 -36.29 5.08 -1.44
N GLY A 386 -36.41 5.89 -0.38
CA GLY A 386 -37.64 6.03 0.39
C GLY A 386 -38.81 6.53 -0.47
N ALA A 387 -38.57 7.54 -1.31
CA ALA A 387 -39.56 8.06 -2.26
C ALA A 387 -39.94 7.01 -3.31
N LEU A 388 -38.96 6.33 -3.92
CA LEU A 388 -39.19 5.26 -4.90
C LEU A 388 -40.02 4.10 -4.32
N PHE A 389 -39.72 3.66 -3.09
CA PHE A 389 -40.51 2.64 -2.41
C PHE A 389 -41.93 3.09 -2.09
N THR A 390 -42.11 4.37 -1.77
CA THR A 390 -43.43 4.96 -1.55
C THR A 390 -44.25 4.95 -2.85
N VAL A 391 -43.67 5.43 -3.95
CA VAL A 391 -44.32 5.45 -5.27
C VAL A 391 -44.66 4.04 -5.74
N THR A 392 -43.72 3.09 -5.67
CA THR A 392 -43.97 1.71 -6.09
C THR A 392 -45.07 1.03 -5.26
N GLN A 393 -45.14 1.30 -3.96
CA GLN A 393 -46.20 0.79 -3.10
C GLN A 393 -47.58 1.39 -3.44
N LEU A 394 -47.63 2.66 -3.84
CA LEU A 394 -48.87 3.34 -4.26
C LEU A 394 -49.34 2.90 -5.66
N VAL A 395 -48.41 2.69 -6.60
CA VAL A 395 -48.72 2.37 -8.00
C VAL A 395 -48.98 0.86 -8.22
N LYS A 396 -48.31 -0.04 -7.48
CA LYS A 396 -48.49 -1.50 -7.59
C LYS A 396 -48.50 -2.19 -6.21
N PRO A 397 -49.59 -2.08 -5.43
CA PRO A 397 -49.70 -2.79 -4.15
C PRO A 397 -49.79 -4.31 -4.39
N ARG A 398 -48.67 -5.04 -4.23
CA ARG A 398 -48.66 -6.51 -4.28
C ARG A 398 -49.18 -7.11 -2.97
N GLN A 399 -50.09 -8.09 -3.06
CA GLN A 399 -50.52 -8.89 -1.89
C GLN A 399 -49.32 -9.64 -1.28
N LYS A 400 -49.30 -9.68 0.07
CA LYS A 400 -48.16 -9.89 0.99
C LYS A 400 -47.25 -11.13 0.81
N ARG A 401 -47.39 -11.96 -0.24
CA ARG A 401 -46.71 -13.28 -0.32
C ARG A 401 -45.40 -13.34 -1.14
N LYS A 402 -45.01 -12.33 -1.92
CA LYS A 402 -43.76 -12.38 -2.74
C LYS A 402 -42.97 -11.07 -2.74
N MET A 403 -42.48 -10.66 -1.57
CA MET A 403 -41.68 -9.44 -1.40
C MET A 403 -40.24 -9.74 -0.94
N ARG A 404 -39.69 -10.91 -1.30
CA ARG A 404 -38.29 -11.26 -0.99
C ARG A 404 -37.30 -10.77 -2.04
N SER A 405 -37.72 -10.57 -3.29
CA SER A 405 -36.79 -10.31 -4.41
C SER A 405 -36.35 -8.85 -4.58
N THR A 406 -37.21 -7.87 -4.27
CA THR A 406 -36.94 -6.45 -4.61
C THR A 406 -36.21 -5.69 -3.49
N VAL A 407 -36.40 -6.10 -2.23
CA VAL A 407 -35.74 -5.47 -1.08
C VAL A 407 -34.27 -5.89 -0.98
N ILE A 408 -33.95 -7.15 -1.28
CA ILE A 408 -32.56 -7.66 -1.32
C ILE A 408 -31.74 -6.92 -2.40
N ALA A 409 -32.34 -6.60 -3.55
CA ALA A 409 -31.67 -5.84 -4.60
C ALA A 409 -31.35 -4.38 -4.20
N ALA A 410 -32.21 -3.74 -3.40
CA ALA A 410 -31.98 -2.37 -2.95
C ALA A 410 -30.99 -2.27 -1.78
N PHE A 411 -30.97 -3.25 -0.86
CA PHE A 411 -29.91 -3.34 0.15
C PHE A 411 -28.56 -3.69 -0.48
N ALA A 412 -28.55 -4.52 -1.54
CA ALA A 412 -27.35 -4.76 -2.34
C ALA A 412 -26.88 -3.48 -3.06
N ALA A 413 -27.80 -2.65 -3.57
CA ALA A 413 -27.48 -1.35 -4.18
C ALA A 413 -26.90 -0.33 -3.18
N LEU A 414 -27.44 -0.24 -1.96
CA LEU A 414 -26.87 0.59 -0.88
C LEU A 414 -25.49 0.12 -0.43
N ALA A 415 -25.29 -1.19 -0.30
CA ALA A 415 -24.00 -1.77 0.05
C ALA A 415 -22.96 -1.59 -1.07
N SER A 416 -23.37 -1.61 -2.34
CA SER A 416 -22.48 -1.35 -3.47
C SER A 416 -22.16 0.13 -3.67
N VAL A 417 -23.04 1.07 -3.26
CA VAL A 417 -22.70 2.51 -3.25
C VAL A 417 -21.76 2.87 -2.11
N ALA A 418 -21.89 2.25 -0.93
CA ALA A 418 -20.90 2.39 0.15
C ALA A 418 -19.52 1.83 -0.25
N ALA A 419 -19.49 0.80 -1.10
CA ALA A 419 -18.26 0.32 -1.72
C ALA A 419 -17.76 1.25 -2.86
N ALA A 420 -18.67 1.89 -3.61
CA ALA A 420 -18.33 2.82 -4.69
C ALA A 420 -17.79 4.18 -4.17
N THR A 421 -18.15 4.62 -2.96
CA THR A 421 -17.54 5.80 -2.34
C THR A 421 -16.08 5.59 -1.92
N ASN A 422 -15.63 4.34 -1.76
CA ASN A 422 -14.20 4.01 -1.62
C ASN A 422 -13.47 3.98 -2.98
N ALA A 423 -14.18 3.95 -4.11
CA ALA A 423 -13.58 3.88 -5.44
C ALA A 423 -13.17 5.26 -6.01
N ILE A 424 -13.52 6.37 -5.36
CA ILE A 424 -13.08 7.72 -5.77
C ILE A 424 -11.70 8.08 -5.14
N GLN A 425 -11.10 7.20 -4.34
CA GLN A 425 -9.79 7.41 -3.71
C GLN A 425 -8.59 6.73 -4.41
N HIS A 426 -8.79 5.98 -5.50
CA HIS A 426 -7.67 5.29 -6.17
C HIS A 426 -7.18 6.03 -7.43
N HIS A 427 -6.65 7.24 -7.22
CA HIS A 427 -5.66 7.84 -8.12
C HIS A 427 -4.38 8.16 -7.32
N ALA A 428 -3.77 7.13 -6.77
CA ALA A 428 -2.35 7.15 -6.39
C ALA A 428 -1.75 5.85 -6.89
N LYS A 429 -0.96 5.96 -7.97
CA LYS A 429 -0.20 4.85 -8.55
C LYS A 429 0.83 4.35 -7.51
N PRO A 430 0.89 3.06 -7.17
CA PRO A 430 2.04 2.52 -6.46
C PRO A 430 3.16 2.34 -7.50
N TRP A 431 4.12 3.26 -7.53
CA TRP A 431 5.38 3.02 -8.23
C TRP A 431 6.34 2.37 -7.24
N ALA A 432 6.62 1.09 -7.48
CA ALA A 432 7.68 0.38 -6.78
C ALA A 432 9.03 0.97 -7.20
N ASN A 433 9.90 1.31 -6.24
CA ASN A 433 11.32 1.52 -6.52
C ASN A 433 12.20 1.10 -5.33
N SER A 434 12.97 0.04 -5.59
CA SER A 434 14.37 -0.25 -5.27
C SER A 434 14.97 0.25 -3.94
N THR A 435 15.34 -0.70 -3.07
CA THR A 435 16.15 -0.48 -1.86
C THR A 435 17.61 -0.88 -2.12
N HIS A 436 18.56 -0.07 -1.65
CA HIS A 436 20.00 -0.39 -1.62
C HIS A 436 20.42 -0.86 -0.22
N PHE A 437 21.24 -1.93 -0.14
CA PHE A 437 21.86 -2.42 1.10
C PHE A 437 23.40 -2.26 1.04
N VAL A 438 24.01 -1.89 2.17
CA VAL A 438 25.48 -1.84 2.38
C VAL A 438 25.87 -2.95 3.35
N ASP A 439 26.88 -3.75 3.03
CA ASP A 439 27.49 -4.72 3.95
C ASP A 439 28.53 -4.03 4.85
N LEU A 440 28.23 -3.96 6.15
CA LEU A 440 29.02 -3.28 7.18
C LEU A 440 30.26 -4.07 7.67
N ARG A 441 30.58 -5.25 7.12
CA ARG A 441 31.72 -6.06 7.63
C ARG A 441 33.02 -5.94 6.85
N THR A 442 33.01 -5.47 5.60
CA THR A 442 34.22 -5.54 4.76
C THR A 442 34.79 -4.19 4.33
N ASN A 443 34.08 -3.09 4.62
CA ASN A 443 34.42 -1.73 4.20
C ASN A 443 34.88 -1.63 2.72
N ARG A 444 34.38 -2.54 1.87
CA ARG A 444 34.53 -2.49 0.43
C ARG A 444 33.19 -2.09 -0.14
N THR A 445 33.17 -1.01 -0.90
CA THR A 445 32.10 -0.78 -1.88
C THR A 445 32.11 -1.96 -2.84
N LEU A 446 31.13 -2.85 -2.73
CA LEU A 446 30.84 -3.82 -3.77
C LEU A 446 30.43 -2.99 -4.99
N GLY A 447 31.35 -2.83 -5.94
CA GLY A 447 31.05 -2.33 -7.27
C GLY A 447 30.13 -3.32 -7.96
N HIS A 448 28.84 -3.20 -7.70
CA HIS A 448 27.77 -3.90 -8.40
C HIS A 448 26.79 -2.85 -8.90
N PHE A 449 26.91 -2.59 -10.20
CA PHE A 449 25.97 -1.89 -11.08
C PHE A 449 25.16 -0.76 -10.43
N VAL A 450 25.84 0.37 -10.27
CA VAL A 450 25.22 1.70 -10.20
C VAL A 450 24.40 1.89 -11.49
N SER A 451 23.08 1.93 -11.38
CA SER A 451 22.23 2.37 -12.49
C SER A 451 22.31 3.89 -12.55
N TRP A 452 22.97 4.38 -13.60
CA TRP A 452 22.79 5.74 -14.10
C TRP A 452 21.35 5.84 -14.61
N SER A 453 20.41 6.25 -13.76
CA SER A 453 19.00 6.37 -14.14
C SER A 453 18.63 7.82 -14.41
N ASN A 454 18.07 8.04 -15.59
CA ASN A 454 17.41 9.29 -15.98
C ASN A 454 15.92 8.98 -16.06
N GLY A 455 15.27 8.71 -14.92
CA GLY A 455 13.88 8.28 -14.84
C GLY A 455 13.61 6.91 -15.49
N SER A 456 12.61 6.81 -16.37
CA SER A 456 12.03 5.58 -16.96
C SER A 456 12.98 4.62 -17.70
N HIS A 457 14.27 4.92 -17.79
CA HIS A 457 15.27 4.12 -18.52
C HIS A 457 16.54 3.94 -17.68
N PHE A 458 17.22 2.80 -17.86
CA PHE A 458 18.51 2.45 -17.25
C PHE A 458 19.51 2.02 -18.34
N THR A 459 20.80 2.07 -18.05
CA THR A 459 21.82 1.50 -18.95
C THR A 459 22.03 0.03 -18.62
N ASP A 460 21.72 -0.88 -19.55
CA ASP A 460 21.90 -2.31 -19.36
C ASP A 460 23.40 -2.64 -19.21
N PRO A 461 23.84 -3.21 -18.09
CA PRO A 461 25.24 -3.51 -17.85
C PRO A 461 25.85 -4.53 -18.82
N ALA A 462 25.05 -5.37 -19.46
CA ALA A 462 25.54 -6.39 -20.38
C ALA A 462 25.74 -5.85 -21.81
N THR A 463 24.92 -4.88 -22.22
CA THR A 463 24.90 -4.37 -23.60
C THR A 463 25.35 -2.91 -23.71
N ASN A 464 25.48 -2.20 -22.58
CA ASN A 464 25.75 -0.77 -22.47
C ASN A 464 24.74 0.10 -23.25
N GLN A 465 23.53 -0.41 -23.48
CA GLN A 465 22.43 0.30 -24.15
C GLN A 465 21.49 0.91 -23.12
N THR A 466 20.92 2.08 -23.41
CA THR A 466 19.85 2.66 -22.61
C THR A 466 18.53 1.95 -22.94
N VAL A 467 17.95 1.31 -21.93
CA VAL A 467 16.80 0.41 -22.01
C VAL A 467 15.73 0.91 -21.03
N LYS A 468 14.45 0.79 -21.40
CA LYS A 468 13.32 1.19 -20.54
C LYS A 468 13.26 0.29 -19.29
N HIS A 469 12.74 0.73 -18.14
CA HIS A 469 12.48 -0.19 -17.04
C HIS A 469 11.36 -1.20 -17.39
N PHE A 470 11.50 -2.47 -17.04
CA PHE A 470 10.41 -3.45 -17.14
C PHE A 470 9.43 -3.23 -15.99
N ASP A 471 8.14 -3.09 -16.29
CA ASP A 471 7.12 -2.88 -15.28
C ASP A 471 5.88 -3.71 -15.64
N CYS A 472 5.44 -4.54 -14.68
CA CYS A 472 4.27 -5.41 -14.79
C CYS A 472 3.37 -5.25 -13.55
N ASP A 473 2.10 -4.97 -13.79
CA ASP A 473 1.13 -4.63 -12.74
C ASP A 473 0.33 -5.86 -12.26
N VAL A 474 1.07 -6.92 -11.91
CA VAL A 474 0.56 -8.18 -11.35
C VAL A 474 1.25 -8.47 -10.01
N HIS A 475 0.47 -8.66 -8.95
CA HIS A 475 1.00 -9.01 -7.62
C HIS A 475 -0.07 -9.76 -6.80
N GLN A 476 0.31 -10.41 -5.68
CA GLN A 476 -0.64 -11.16 -4.83
C GLN A 476 -1.88 -10.36 -4.40
N GLY A 477 -1.75 -9.06 -4.19
CA GLY A 477 -2.88 -8.16 -3.88
C GLY A 477 -3.97 -8.07 -4.96
N LYS A 478 -3.67 -8.44 -6.21
CA LYS A 478 -4.65 -8.55 -7.32
C LYS A 478 -5.19 -9.96 -7.52
N ALA A 479 -4.67 -10.94 -6.77
CA ALA A 479 -5.10 -12.32 -6.88
C ALA A 479 -6.47 -12.54 -6.20
N SER A 480 -7.24 -13.49 -6.73
CA SER A 480 -8.48 -13.91 -6.08
C SER A 480 -8.18 -14.56 -4.71
N ALA A 481 -9.08 -14.41 -3.75
CA ALA A 481 -8.94 -15.06 -2.44
C ALA A 481 -8.82 -16.59 -2.57
N HIS A 482 -9.41 -17.18 -3.62
CA HIS A 482 -9.23 -18.60 -3.92
C HIS A 482 -7.82 -18.90 -4.40
N PHE A 483 -7.27 -18.14 -5.35
CA PHE A 483 -5.88 -18.28 -5.81
C PHE A 483 -4.88 -18.28 -4.67
N ASN A 484 -4.99 -17.31 -3.76
CA ASN A 484 -4.09 -17.23 -2.61
C ASN A 484 -4.19 -18.46 -1.69
N ARG A 485 -5.40 -19.04 -1.52
CA ARG A 485 -5.58 -20.29 -0.77
C ARG A 485 -5.00 -21.51 -1.50
N THR A 486 -5.23 -21.63 -2.80
CA THR A 486 -4.74 -22.76 -3.62
C THR A 486 -3.22 -22.78 -3.66
N VAL A 487 -2.59 -21.64 -3.94
CA VAL A 487 -1.13 -21.50 -3.97
C VAL A 487 -0.51 -21.84 -2.61
N HIS A 488 -1.13 -21.41 -1.51
CA HIS A 488 -0.69 -21.76 -0.17
C HIS A 488 -0.84 -23.27 0.12
N SER A 489 -1.96 -23.88 -0.29
CA SER A 489 -2.21 -25.32 -0.11
C SER A 489 -1.16 -26.17 -0.84
N LEU A 490 -0.95 -25.91 -2.14
CA LEU A 490 0.04 -26.63 -2.95
C LEU A 490 1.45 -26.51 -2.35
N HIS A 491 1.83 -25.30 -1.90
CA HIS A 491 3.10 -25.10 -1.21
C HIS A 491 3.26 -25.95 0.06
N THR A 492 2.20 -26.05 0.88
CA THR A 492 2.24 -26.87 2.11
C THR A 492 2.31 -28.37 1.81
N GLU A 493 1.67 -28.83 0.73
CA GLU A 493 1.72 -30.23 0.29
C GLU A 493 3.11 -30.61 -0.23
N HIS A 494 3.75 -29.75 -1.03
CA HIS A 494 5.14 -29.93 -1.45
C HIS A 494 6.10 -30.00 -0.25
N LYS A 495 5.90 -29.16 0.78
CA LYS A 495 6.71 -29.21 2.01
C LYS A 495 6.52 -30.50 2.82
N ARG A 496 5.29 -31.03 2.91
CA ARG A 496 5.01 -32.31 3.60
C ARG A 496 5.65 -33.50 2.87
N SER A 497 5.62 -33.49 1.54
CA SER A 497 6.28 -34.52 0.72
C SER A 497 7.81 -34.47 0.80
N ALA A 498 8.40 -33.28 1.01
CA ALA A 498 9.85 -33.11 1.19
C ALA A 498 10.37 -33.55 2.57
N GLY A 499 9.54 -33.50 3.62
CA GLY A 499 9.94 -33.81 5.01
C GLY A 499 9.92 -35.31 5.41
N GLY A 500 9.29 -36.18 4.62
CA GLY A 500 9.04 -37.59 4.99
C GLY A 500 9.96 -38.65 4.34
N ALA A 501 10.88 -38.29 3.45
CA ALA A 501 11.52 -39.27 2.56
C ALA A 501 13.00 -39.58 2.90
N ARG A 502 13.25 -40.26 4.03
CA ARG A 502 14.47 -41.08 4.21
C ARG A 502 14.26 -42.58 3.98
N VAL A 503 13.01 -43.03 3.73
CA VAL A 503 12.70 -44.46 3.49
C VAL A 503 12.02 -44.72 2.13
N ALA A 504 11.56 -43.68 1.41
CA ALA A 504 10.92 -43.81 0.08
C ALA A 504 11.83 -43.44 -1.11
N LYS A 505 13.16 -43.39 -0.92
CA LYS A 505 14.12 -42.98 -1.98
C LYS A 505 14.40 -44.09 -3.02
N SER A 506 13.70 -45.23 -2.95
CA SER A 506 13.89 -46.40 -3.83
C SER A 506 12.67 -46.80 -4.66
N LEU A 507 11.52 -46.11 -4.54
CA LEU A 507 10.28 -46.48 -5.26
C LEU A 507 9.57 -45.33 -6.00
N ILE A 508 10.15 -44.12 -6.04
CA ILE A 508 9.69 -43.04 -6.92
C ILE A 508 10.80 -42.71 -7.93
N GLY A 509 11.18 -43.74 -8.68
CA GLY A 509 11.74 -43.56 -10.00
C GLY A 509 10.57 -43.43 -10.98
N LYS A 510 10.49 -42.31 -11.70
CA LYS A 510 9.59 -42.06 -12.85
C LYS A 510 8.07 -42.18 -12.57
N SER A 511 7.40 -41.07 -12.26
CA SER A 511 5.99 -40.78 -12.60
C SER A 511 5.66 -39.37 -12.10
N LYS A 512 5.05 -38.44 -12.84
CA LYS A 512 4.41 -38.47 -14.16
C LYS A 512 5.01 -37.37 -15.01
N VAL A 513 5.42 -37.71 -16.24
CA VAL A 513 5.41 -36.73 -17.32
C VAL A 513 3.94 -36.39 -17.53
N SER A 514 3.59 -35.14 -17.21
CA SER A 514 2.34 -34.48 -17.55
C SER A 514 2.02 -34.76 -19.02
N THR A 515 0.77 -35.09 -19.31
CA THR A 515 0.28 -35.14 -20.69
C THR A 515 0.57 -33.80 -21.36
N PRO A 516 1.15 -33.75 -22.59
CA PRO A 516 1.44 -32.49 -23.26
C PRO A 516 0.21 -31.57 -23.25
N ILE A 517 0.35 -30.40 -22.63
CA ILE A 517 -0.73 -29.42 -22.50
C ILE A 517 -0.74 -28.59 -23.78
N SER A 518 -1.85 -28.63 -24.50
CA SER A 518 -2.06 -27.82 -25.70
C SER A 518 -3.07 -26.73 -25.40
N VAL A 519 -2.65 -25.47 -25.49
CA VAL A 519 -3.46 -24.29 -25.18
C VAL A 519 -3.82 -23.58 -26.49
N PRO A 520 -5.11 -23.47 -26.85
CA PRO A 520 -5.53 -22.60 -27.94
C PRO A 520 -5.16 -21.14 -27.65
N LEU A 521 -4.49 -20.48 -28.59
CA LEU A 521 -3.99 -19.12 -28.48
C LEU A 521 -4.69 -18.20 -29.48
N TYR A 522 -5.25 -17.11 -28.98
CA TYR A 522 -5.82 -16.01 -29.76
C TYR A 522 -5.00 -14.74 -29.52
N ILE A 523 -4.54 -14.10 -30.59
CA ILE A 523 -3.79 -12.84 -30.50
C ILE A 523 -4.63 -11.71 -31.09
N HIS A 524 -4.81 -10.65 -30.32
CA HIS A 524 -5.49 -9.43 -30.74
C HIS A 524 -4.45 -8.32 -30.84
N LEU A 525 -4.31 -7.73 -32.01
CA LEU A 525 -3.46 -6.56 -32.26
C LEU A 525 -4.35 -5.32 -32.26
N ILE A 526 -4.13 -4.43 -31.32
CA ILE A 526 -4.90 -3.20 -31.15
C ILE A 526 -3.98 -2.02 -31.41
N THR A 527 -4.29 -1.24 -32.45
CA THR A 527 -3.48 -0.11 -32.86
C THR A 527 -4.29 1.16 -32.85
N LYS A 528 -3.63 2.30 -32.68
CA LYS A 528 -4.20 3.57 -33.10
C LYS A 528 -4.48 3.54 -34.60
N VAL A 529 -5.45 4.32 -35.04
CA VAL A 529 -5.77 4.50 -36.46
C VAL A 529 -4.57 5.10 -37.21
N SER A 530 -3.82 6.00 -36.57
CA SER A 530 -2.60 6.60 -37.13
C SER A 530 -1.43 5.64 -37.25
N GLU A 531 -1.46 4.51 -36.53
CA GLU A 531 -0.39 3.51 -36.49
C GLU A 531 -0.85 2.19 -37.15
N ALA A 532 -1.93 2.23 -37.93
CA ALA A 532 -2.41 1.08 -38.67
C ALA A 532 -1.30 0.56 -39.60
N GLY A 533 -0.86 -0.68 -39.35
CA GLY A 533 0.18 -1.36 -40.12
C GLY A 533 1.60 -1.33 -39.54
N THR A 534 1.84 -0.66 -38.40
CA THR A 534 3.12 -0.72 -37.68
C THR A 534 3.33 -2.08 -37.01
N ILE A 535 2.24 -2.70 -36.58
CA ILE A 535 2.20 -4.01 -35.93
C ILE A 535 1.59 -5.01 -36.91
N THR A 536 2.34 -6.08 -37.20
CA THR A 536 2.00 -6.99 -38.30
C THR A 536 1.62 -8.39 -37.82
N GLN A 537 0.90 -9.11 -38.68
CA GLN A 537 0.61 -10.53 -38.50
C GLN A 537 1.88 -11.39 -38.32
N ALA A 538 2.97 -11.01 -38.99
CA ALA A 538 4.25 -11.69 -38.88
C ALA A 538 4.83 -11.58 -37.46
N MET A 539 4.72 -10.41 -36.83
CA MET A 539 5.14 -10.20 -35.44
C MET A 539 4.31 -11.05 -34.47
N ALA A 540 2.99 -11.14 -34.67
CA ALA A 540 2.12 -12.01 -33.88
C ALA A 540 2.48 -13.50 -34.04
N THR A 541 2.86 -13.91 -35.25
CA THR A 541 3.28 -15.30 -35.54
C THR A 541 4.62 -15.61 -34.87
N ALA A 542 5.59 -14.69 -34.97
CA ALA A 542 6.88 -14.79 -34.29
C ALA A 542 6.70 -14.81 -32.76
N GLN A 543 5.76 -14.03 -32.23
CA GLN A 543 5.43 -14.03 -30.81
C GLN A 543 4.85 -15.37 -30.32
N ALA A 544 3.99 -16.00 -31.12
CA ALA A 544 3.48 -17.34 -30.82
C ALA A 544 4.58 -18.41 -30.89
N GLN A 545 5.52 -18.28 -31.82
CA GLN A 545 6.71 -19.14 -31.86
C GLN A 545 7.57 -18.96 -30.62
N GLU A 546 7.75 -17.73 -30.15
CA GLU A 546 8.55 -17.45 -28.96
C GLU A 546 7.95 -18.03 -27.69
N LEU A 547 6.62 -17.96 -27.52
CA LEU A 547 5.92 -18.65 -26.45
C LEU A 547 6.21 -20.16 -26.51
N ASN A 548 6.11 -20.77 -27.68
CA ASN A 548 6.42 -22.18 -27.84
C ASN A 548 7.89 -22.50 -27.58
N THR A 549 8.84 -21.64 -27.96
CA THR A 549 10.27 -21.80 -27.63
C THR A 549 10.48 -21.83 -26.12
N ALA A 550 9.81 -20.96 -25.37
CA ALA A 550 9.93 -20.88 -23.91
C ALA A 550 9.23 -22.03 -23.18
N TYR A 551 8.06 -22.49 -23.67
CA TYR A 551 7.19 -23.42 -22.95
C TYR A 551 7.24 -24.89 -23.44
N ASN A 552 7.64 -25.15 -24.70
CA ASN A 552 7.74 -26.52 -25.23
C ASN A 552 8.69 -27.44 -24.45
N PRO A 553 9.87 -26.99 -23.96
CA PRO A 553 10.75 -27.83 -23.14
C PRO A 553 10.07 -28.40 -21.89
N TYR A 554 8.96 -27.78 -21.48
CA TYR A 554 8.19 -28.07 -20.29
C TYR A 554 6.85 -28.76 -20.58
N GLY A 555 6.60 -29.15 -21.84
CA GLY A 555 5.39 -29.89 -22.24
C GLY A 555 4.15 -29.02 -22.41
N ILE A 556 4.28 -27.69 -22.46
CA ILE A 556 3.18 -26.76 -22.76
C ILE A 556 3.39 -26.19 -24.16
N SER A 557 2.37 -26.28 -25.01
CA SER A 557 2.37 -25.74 -26.36
C SER A 557 1.18 -24.82 -26.60
N PHE A 558 1.40 -23.72 -27.31
CA PHE A 558 0.39 -22.73 -27.68
C PHE A 558 0.06 -22.84 -29.16
N GLN A 559 -1.20 -23.17 -29.45
CA GLN A 559 -1.68 -23.35 -30.83
C GLN A 559 -2.36 -22.08 -31.29
N LEU A 560 -1.68 -21.28 -32.12
CA LEU A 560 -2.22 -20.04 -32.66
C LEU A 560 -3.45 -20.32 -33.53
N GLN A 561 -4.63 -19.96 -33.04
CA GLN A 561 -5.91 -20.20 -33.71
C GLN A 561 -6.26 -19.06 -34.67
N ASN A 562 -6.11 -17.81 -34.21
CA ASN A 562 -6.45 -16.63 -34.98
C ASN A 562 -5.64 -15.42 -34.50
N VAL A 563 -5.44 -14.48 -35.41
CA VAL A 563 -4.94 -13.15 -35.09
C VAL A 563 -5.91 -12.11 -35.67
N SER A 564 -6.40 -11.22 -34.82
CA SER A 564 -7.27 -10.12 -35.25
C SER A 564 -6.55 -8.79 -35.14
N ILE A 565 -6.74 -7.89 -36.10
CA ILE A 565 -6.23 -6.51 -36.04
C ILE A 565 -7.41 -5.56 -35.87
N THR A 566 -7.36 -4.71 -34.85
CA THR A 566 -8.40 -3.72 -34.54
C THR A 566 -7.77 -2.33 -34.44
N ALA A 567 -8.20 -1.42 -35.30
CA ALA A 567 -7.82 -0.01 -35.21
C ALA A 567 -8.82 0.75 -34.34
N ASN A 568 -8.40 1.13 -33.13
CA ASN A 568 -9.22 1.89 -32.18
C ASN A 568 -8.31 2.61 -31.19
N ASP A 569 -8.28 3.95 -31.25
CA ASP A 569 -7.36 4.78 -30.46
C ASP A 569 -7.54 4.61 -28.95
N ALA A 570 -8.78 4.49 -28.47
CA ALA A 570 -9.07 4.33 -27.04
C ALA A 570 -8.59 2.96 -26.55
N TRP A 571 -8.87 1.91 -27.32
CA TRP A 571 -8.45 0.55 -26.97
C TRP A 571 -6.95 0.33 -27.13
N ALA A 572 -6.30 1.05 -28.06
CA ALA A 572 -4.86 1.01 -28.23
C ALA A 572 -4.10 1.56 -27.02
N VAL A 573 -4.72 2.46 -26.27
CA VAL A 573 -4.21 3.01 -25.01
C VAL A 573 -4.65 2.17 -23.80
N ALA A 574 -5.85 1.60 -23.87
CA ALA A 574 -6.45 0.71 -22.84
C ALA A 574 -6.43 1.31 -21.42
N ALA A 575 -6.76 2.59 -21.30
CA ALA A 575 -6.83 3.27 -20.01
C ALA A 575 -8.20 3.06 -19.34
N GLY A 576 -8.22 2.75 -18.05
CA GLY A 576 -9.46 2.66 -17.27
C GLY A 576 -10.47 1.67 -17.85
N SER A 577 -11.72 2.13 -18.05
CA SER A 577 -12.83 1.28 -18.55
C SER A 577 -12.67 0.80 -19.99
N ASP A 578 -11.75 1.39 -20.77
CA ASP A 578 -11.55 1.00 -22.17
C ASP A 578 -10.92 -0.39 -22.30
N MET A 579 -10.10 -0.81 -21.32
CA MET A 579 -9.55 -2.17 -21.27
C MET A 579 -10.66 -3.22 -21.08
N ASP A 580 -11.63 -2.93 -20.20
CA ASP A 580 -12.78 -3.81 -19.98
C ASP A 580 -13.64 -3.88 -21.24
N ALA A 581 -13.98 -2.72 -21.83
CA ALA A 581 -14.78 -2.66 -23.05
C ALA A 581 -14.15 -3.43 -24.22
N LEU A 582 -12.82 -3.29 -24.40
CA LEU A 582 -12.05 -4.05 -25.37
C LEU A 582 -12.18 -5.56 -25.14
N LYS A 583 -11.91 -6.02 -23.91
CA LYS A 583 -11.93 -7.45 -23.58
C LYS A 583 -13.33 -8.06 -23.69
N LEU A 584 -14.37 -7.32 -23.28
CA LEU A 584 -15.78 -7.71 -23.51
C LEU A 584 -16.11 -7.88 -24.99
N ALA A 585 -15.52 -7.06 -25.87
CA ALA A 585 -15.80 -7.08 -27.30
C ALA A 585 -14.98 -8.14 -28.06
N LEU A 586 -13.71 -8.32 -27.71
CA LEU A 586 -12.77 -9.10 -28.52
C LEU A 586 -12.46 -10.49 -28.00
N ARG A 587 -12.73 -10.81 -26.73
CA ARG A 587 -12.41 -12.14 -26.17
C ARG A 587 -13.09 -13.26 -26.96
N VAL A 588 -12.31 -14.29 -27.31
CA VAL A 588 -12.80 -15.50 -27.98
C VAL A 588 -12.43 -16.75 -27.18
N GLY A 589 -13.25 -17.78 -27.31
CA GLY A 589 -13.01 -19.08 -26.72
C GLY A 589 -13.52 -19.21 -25.28
N THR A 590 -13.08 -20.28 -24.64
CA THR A 590 -13.43 -20.66 -23.28
C THR A 590 -12.42 -20.11 -22.27
N TYR A 591 -12.56 -20.44 -20.98
CA TYR A 591 -11.60 -20.04 -19.95
C TYR A 591 -10.27 -20.82 -20.04
N SER A 592 -10.21 -21.93 -20.79
CA SER A 592 -8.96 -22.66 -21.04
C SER A 592 -8.12 -22.07 -22.17
N ASP A 593 -8.66 -21.09 -22.90
CA ASP A 593 -8.06 -20.56 -24.12
C ASP A 593 -7.38 -19.22 -23.82
N LEU A 594 -6.12 -19.09 -24.20
CA LEU A 594 -5.33 -17.89 -23.90
C LEU A 594 -5.63 -16.80 -24.93
N ASN A 595 -6.02 -15.63 -24.44
CA ASN A 595 -6.17 -14.42 -25.25
C ASN A 595 -5.06 -13.42 -24.88
N LEU A 596 -4.27 -13.01 -25.87
CA LEU A 596 -3.23 -11.98 -25.73
C LEU A 596 -3.65 -10.72 -26.50
N TYR A 597 -3.67 -9.59 -25.83
CA TYR A 597 -4.03 -8.28 -26.38
C TYR A 597 -2.76 -7.43 -26.48
N PHE A 598 -2.27 -7.19 -27.69
CA PHE A 598 -1.12 -6.33 -27.93
C PHE A 598 -1.57 -4.92 -28.30
N HIS A 599 -1.12 -3.95 -27.54
CA HIS A 599 -1.53 -2.55 -27.66
C HIS A 599 -0.37 -1.70 -28.19
N SER A 600 -0.60 -0.89 -29.22
CA SER A 600 0.42 0.02 -29.74
C SER A 600 0.91 1.03 -28.68
N ASP A 601 0.01 1.46 -27.79
CA ASP A 601 0.25 2.55 -26.83
C ASP A 601 -0.24 2.21 -25.41
N LEU A 602 0.03 0.98 -24.94
CA LEU A 602 -0.41 0.54 -23.62
C LEU A 602 -0.08 1.61 -22.54
N SER A 603 -1.13 2.15 -21.92
CA SER A 603 -1.01 3.21 -20.92
C SER A 603 -0.41 2.71 -19.60
N GLY A 604 0.00 3.65 -18.76
CA GLY A 604 0.50 3.35 -17.41
C GLY A 604 2.01 3.16 -17.33
N GLY A 605 2.73 3.11 -18.45
CA GLY A 605 4.20 2.96 -18.48
C GLY A 605 4.66 1.50 -18.45
N MET A 606 3.73 0.56 -18.25
CA MET A 606 3.96 -0.88 -18.14
C MET A 606 4.32 -1.52 -19.48
N LEU A 607 5.01 -2.65 -19.42
CA LEU A 607 5.31 -3.50 -20.57
C LEU A 607 4.22 -4.56 -20.76
N GLY A 608 3.60 -5.01 -19.68
CA GLY A 608 2.49 -5.95 -19.71
C GLY A 608 1.70 -6.01 -18.40
N THR A 609 0.54 -6.64 -18.46
CA THR A 609 -0.23 -7.06 -17.28
C THR A 609 -1.13 -8.22 -17.66
N CYS A 610 -1.27 -9.20 -16.76
CA CYS A 610 -2.11 -10.36 -16.97
C CYS A 610 -2.95 -10.75 -15.76
N THR A 611 -4.09 -11.37 -16.01
CA THR A 611 -4.95 -11.89 -14.94
C THR A 611 -4.39 -13.19 -14.37
N LEU A 612 -4.31 -13.28 -13.05
CA LEU A 612 -4.05 -14.54 -12.35
C LEU A 612 -5.29 -15.47 -12.42
N PRO A 613 -5.08 -16.81 -12.39
CA PRO A 613 -6.17 -17.78 -12.39
C PRO A 613 -7.24 -17.57 -11.31
N SER A 614 -8.49 -17.86 -11.65
CA SER A 614 -9.65 -17.70 -10.78
C SER A 614 -10.68 -18.83 -10.98
N GLN A 615 -11.58 -19.04 -10.01
CA GLN A 615 -12.60 -20.09 -10.07
C GLN A 615 -13.69 -19.74 -11.08
N VAL A 616 -13.64 -20.42 -12.22
CA VAL A 616 -14.65 -20.32 -13.27
C VAL A 616 -15.19 -21.72 -13.55
N GLN A 617 -16.47 -21.93 -13.26
CA GLN A 617 -17.12 -23.23 -13.46
C GLN A 617 -17.23 -23.58 -14.95
N LYS A 618 -17.22 -24.88 -15.27
CA LYS A 618 -17.40 -25.36 -16.64
C LYS A 618 -18.75 -24.90 -17.21
N GLY A 619 -18.73 -24.33 -18.41
CA GLY A 619 -19.93 -23.78 -19.04
C GLY A 619 -20.34 -22.38 -18.56
N THR A 620 -19.54 -21.73 -17.71
CA THR A 620 -19.73 -20.30 -17.40
C THR A 620 -19.70 -19.50 -18.72
N PRO A 621 -20.59 -18.52 -18.93
CA PRO A 621 -20.54 -17.65 -20.11
C PRO A 621 -19.28 -16.76 -20.13
N PRO A 622 -18.64 -16.54 -21.30
CA PRO A 622 -17.48 -15.65 -21.43
C PRO A 622 -17.66 -14.24 -20.85
N ALA A 623 -18.89 -13.71 -20.87
CA ALA A 623 -19.22 -12.40 -20.30
C ALA A 623 -18.98 -12.29 -18.78
N LEU A 624 -18.80 -13.41 -18.06
CA LEU A 624 -18.52 -13.41 -16.62
C LEU A 624 -17.03 -13.57 -16.27
N TYR A 625 -16.19 -13.88 -17.26
CA TYR A 625 -14.73 -13.94 -17.12
C TYR A 625 -14.04 -13.14 -18.24
N TYR A 626 -14.71 -12.10 -18.76
CA TYR A 626 -14.21 -11.30 -19.87
C TYR A 626 -12.84 -10.69 -19.60
N SER A 627 -12.54 -10.38 -18.32
CA SER A 627 -11.27 -9.78 -17.91
C SER A 627 -10.07 -10.71 -18.09
N ASP A 628 -10.28 -12.03 -18.25
CA ASP A 628 -9.22 -13.01 -18.44
C ASP A 628 -8.36 -12.74 -19.68
N GLY A 629 -7.06 -13.02 -19.58
CA GLY A 629 -6.07 -12.83 -20.64
C GLY A 629 -5.09 -11.68 -20.35
N CYS A 630 -4.06 -11.57 -21.18
CA CYS A 630 -2.94 -10.67 -20.94
C CYS A 630 -2.97 -9.46 -21.88
N ASN A 631 -2.70 -8.26 -21.36
CA ASN A 631 -2.51 -7.04 -22.15
C ASN A 631 -1.02 -6.72 -22.18
N ILE A 632 -0.44 -6.58 -23.37
CA ILE A 632 1.01 -6.41 -23.56
C ILE A 632 1.26 -5.22 -24.48
N ASN A 633 2.36 -4.49 -24.23
CA ASN A 633 2.82 -3.45 -25.13
C ASN A 633 3.35 -4.09 -26.43
N ALA A 634 2.74 -3.75 -27.56
CA ALA A 634 3.06 -4.33 -28.86
C ALA A 634 4.50 -4.08 -29.30
N ASN A 635 5.15 -3.05 -28.77
CA ASN A 635 6.56 -2.76 -29.08
C ASN A 635 7.54 -3.77 -28.46
N THR A 636 7.06 -4.69 -27.62
CA THR A 636 7.84 -5.81 -27.05
C THR A 636 7.83 -7.08 -27.90
N MET A 637 7.01 -7.14 -28.96
CA MET A 637 6.98 -8.30 -29.85
C MET A 637 8.31 -8.50 -30.59
N PRO A 638 8.62 -9.75 -31.03
CA PRO A 638 9.77 -10.01 -31.87
C PRO A 638 9.79 -9.10 -33.11
N GLY A 639 10.87 -8.36 -33.29
CA GLY A 639 11.07 -7.46 -34.43
C GLY A 639 10.43 -6.07 -34.28
N ALA A 640 9.88 -5.75 -33.10
CA ALA A 640 9.36 -4.43 -32.78
C ALA A 640 10.46 -3.46 -32.27
N SER A 641 10.07 -2.25 -31.87
CA SER A 641 10.98 -1.12 -31.63
C SER A 641 11.50 -0.96 -30.19
N MET A 642 11.02 -1.75 -29.21
CA MET A 642 11.44 -1.58 -27.80
C MET A 642 12.78 -2.26 -27.50
N THR A 643 13.88 -1.52 -27.66
CA THR A 643 15.23 -1.98 -27.35
C THR A 643 15.32 -2.64 -25.97
N GLY A 644 15.88 -3.84 -25.92
CA GLY A 644 16.06 -4.63 -24.68
C GLY A 644 14.88 -5.56 -24.36
N TYR A 645 13.68 -5.32 -24.93
CA TYR A 645 12.47 -6.10 -24.66
C TYR A 645 11.67 -6.51 -25.92
N ASN A 646 12.28 -6.41 -27.10
CA ASN A 646 11.66 -6.66 -28.40
C ASN A 646 11.95 -8.07 -28.96
N LEU A 647 12.20 -9.05 -28.10
CA LEU A 647 12.35 -10.47 -28.47
C LEU A 647 11.12 -11.29 -28.05
N GLY A 648 10.05 -10.65 -27.57
CA GLY A 648 8.79 -11.31 -27.22
C GLY A 648 8.76 -11.97 -25.84
N LYS A 649 9.78 -11.76 -24.98
CA LYS A 649 9.81 -12.40 -23.66
C LYS A 649 8.86 -11.74 -22.65
N THR A 650 8.44 -10.51 -22.89
CA THR A 650 7.37 -9.87 -22.10
C THR A 650 6.08 -10.72 -22.13
N ALA A 651 5.64 -11.19 -23.29
CA ALA A 651 4.46 -12.06 -23.37
C ALA A 651 4.69 -13.44 -22.73
N VAL A 652 5.92 -13.95 -22.73
CA VAL A 652 6.30 -15.18 -22.01
C VAL A 652 6.09 -15.00 -20.50
N HIS A 653 6.56 -13.87 -19.96
CA HIS A 653 6.40 -13.47 -18.56
C HIS A 653 4.91 -13.34 -18.17
N GLU A 654 4.14 -12.56 -18.93
CA GLU A 654 2.70 -12.37 -18.67
C GLU A 654 1.90 -13.68 -18.74
N THR A 655 2.26 -14.55 -19.68
CA THR A 655 1.66 -15.90 -19.78
C THR A 655 1.99 -16.75 -18.55
N GLY A 656 3.13 -16.53 -17.90
CA GLY A 656 3.49 -17.17 -16.65
C GLY A 656 2.51 -16.82 -15.53
N HIS A 657 2.09 -15.55 -15.44
CA HIS A 657 1.01 -15.14 -14.54
C HIS A 657 -0.32 -15.78 -14.89
N TRP A 658 -0.69 -15.88 -16.17
CA TRP A 658 -1.90 -16.60 -16.59
C TRP A 658 -1.88 -18.09 -16.22
N LEU A 659 -0.69 -18.70 -16.14
CA LEU A 659 -0.50 -20.07 -15.63
C LEU A 659 -0.41 -20.14 -14.10
N GLY A 660 -0.44 -19.00 -13.41
CA GLY A 660 -0.46 -18.90 -11.95
C GLY A 660 0.91 -18.78 -11.28
N LEU A 661 1.94 -18.41 -12.03
CA LEU A 661 3.26 -18.09 -11.48
C LEU A 661 3.28 -16.67 -10.93
N LEU A 662 4.00 -16.49 -9.83
CA LEU A 662 4.26 -15.20 -9.23
C LEU A 662 5.69 -14.78 -9.56
N HIS A 663 6.01 -13.51 -9.36
CA HIS A 663 7.36 -12.99 -9.56
C HIS A 663 8.38 -13.71 -8.68
N THR A 664 9.62 -13.87 -9.14
CA THR A 664 10.70 -14.47 -8.33
C THR A 664 10.99 -13.69 -7.04
N PHE A 665 10.77 -12.37 -7.11
CA PHE A 665 10.89 -11.42 -6.02
C PHE A 665 9.55 -11.17 -5.28
N GLU A 666 8.54 -12.02 -5.48
CA GLU A 666 7.24 -11.84 -4.83
C GLU A 666 7.38 -11.84 -3.30
N GLY A 667 6.78 -10.83 -2.65
CA GLY A 667 6.94 -10.59 -1.22
C GLY A 667 8.13 -9.68 -0.87
N TYR A 668 9.00 -9.36 -1.84
CA TYR A 668 10.10 -8.39 -1.74
C TYR A 668 10.95 -8.58 -0.48
N SER A 669 11.30 -9.84 -0.19
CA SER A 669 11.96 -10.22 1.05
C SER A 669 12.80 -11.49 0.88
N CYS A 670 13.93 -11.53 1.58
CA CYS A 670 14.73 -12.74 1.75
C CYS A 670 14.17 -13.70 2.82
N THR A 671 12.95 -13.44 3.29
CA THR A 671 12.27 -14.23 4.32
C THR A 671 10.83 -14.49 3.91
N GLY A 672 10.26 -15.61 4.35
CA GLY A 672 8.88 -16.00 4.01
C GLY A 672 8.82 -17.09 2.95
N THR A 673 7.81 -17.03 2.09
CA THR A 673 7.52 -18.07 1.09
C THR A 673 7.85 -17.68 -0.34
N GLY A 674 8.25 -16.43 -0.59
CA GLY A 674 8.55 -15.91 -1.93
C GLY A 674 7.38 -16.09 -2.90
N ASP A 675 7.69 -16.63 -4.08
CA ASP A 675 6.74 -17.06 -5.12
C ASP A 675 5.97 -18.36 -4.79
N TYR A 676 6.13 -18.87 -3.57
CA TYR A 676 5.63 -20.14 -3.06
C TYR A 676 6.18 -21.38 -3.78
N ILE A 677 7.35 -21.29 -4.41
CA ILE A 677 7.99 -22.37 -5.15
C ILE A 677 9.38 -22.61 -4.56
N SER A 678 9.61 -23.81 -4.02
CA SER A 678 10.79 -24.07 -3.18
C SER A 678 12.12 -24.10 -3.93
N ASP A 679 12.12 -24.34 -5.25
CA ASP A 679 13.34 -24.37 -6.07
C ASP A 679 13.62 -23.05 -6.81
N THR A 680 12.76 -22.04 -6.62
CA THR A 680 13.06 -20.65 -7.01
C THR A 680 13.88 -20.00 -5.89
N ALA A 681 15.06 -19.47 -6.24
CA ALA A 681 15.85 -18.70 -5.30
C ALA A 681 15.11 -17.42 -4.91
N MET A 682 15.07 -17.09 -3.61
CA MET A 682 14.42 -15.88 -3.13
C MET A 682 15.21 -14.64 -3.52
N GLU A 683 14.47 -13.60 -3.86
CA GLU A 683 14.98 -12.33 -4.35
C GLU A 683 14.24 -11.19 -3.62
N ALA A 684 14.96 -10.19 -3.10
CA ALA A 684 14.36 -9.07 -2.37
C ALA A 684 13.98 -7.89 -3.26
N ALA A 685 14.52 -7.82 -4.47
CA ALA A 685 14.25 -6.75 -5.42
C ALA A 685 14.42 -7.28 -6.84
N SER A 686 13.55 -6.87 -7.77
CA SER A 686 13.60 -7.27 -9.18
C SER A 686 14.92 -6.90 -9.87
N THR A 687 15.25 -7.62 -10.94
CA THR A 687 16.48 -7.38 -11.70
C THR A 687 16.28 -6.39 -12.85
N ASN A 688 17.21 -5.44 -12.97
CA ASN A 688 17.34 -4.59 -14.15
C ASN A 688 18.54 -5.05 -14.99
N GLY A 689 18.33 -5.27 -16.29
CA GLY A 689 19.38 -5.70 -17.22
C GLY A 689 19.76 -7.17 -17.06
N CYS A 690 21.03 -7.50 -17.31
CA CYS A 690 21.55 -8.86 -17.10
C CYS A 690 22.84 -8.91 -16.25
N PRO A 691 22.76 -8.65 -14.94
CA PRO A 691 23.91 -8.59 -14.04
C PRO A 691 24.44 -9.99 -13.66
N THR A 692 25.27 -10.56 -14.53
CA THR A 692 25.90 -11.89 -14.35
C THR A 692 27.35 -11.83 -13.88
N SER A 693 28.01 -10.67 -13.99
CA SER A 693 29.39 -10.47 -13.57
C SER A 693 29.60 -9.10 -12.91
N PRO A 694 29.58 -9.01 -11.57
CA PRO A 694 29.40 -10.12 -10.63
C PRO A 694 27.90 -10.41 -10.45
N TRP A 695 27.56 -11.67 -10.16
CA TRP A 695 26.17 -12.12 -10.07
C TRP A 695 25.38 -11.30 -9.06
N LYS A 696 24.17 -10.86 -9.45
CA LYS A 696 23.24 -10.21 -8.53
C LYS A 696 22.82 -11.18 -7.41
N ASN A 697 22.91 -10.71 -6.18
CA ASN A 697 22.47 -11.43 -5.00
C ASN A 697 21.91 -10.43 -4.00
N SER A 698 20.59 -10.23 -4.04
CA SER A 698 19.86 -9.38 -3.10
C SER A 698 19.57 -10.08 -1.77
N CYS A 699 19.76 -11.40 -1.71
CA CYS A 699 19.54 -12.23 -0.53
C CYS A 699 20.79 -13.01 -0.09
N PRO A 700 21.85 -12.31 0.37
CA PRO A 700 23.15 -12.93 0.69
C PRO A 700 23.11 -13.92 1.86
N THR A 701 22.08 -13.83 2.71
CA THR A 701 21.87 -14.74 3.84
C THR A 701 21.14 -16.04 3.47
N VAL A 702 20.66 -16.15 2.22
CA VAL A 702 19.97 -17.31 1.67
C VAL A 702 20.87 -17.96 0.61
N ALA A 703 20.90 -19.28 0.56
CA ALA A 703 21.73 -19.98 -0.41
C ALA A 703 21.21 -19.77 -1.85
N GLY A 704 22.03 -19.18 -2.71
CA GLY A 704 21.71 -18.91 -4.12
C GLY A 704 22.07 -17.49 -4.53
N ASN A 705 22.14 -17.25 -5.83
CA ASN A 705 22.11 -15.90 -6.41
C ASN A 705 20.69 -15.61 -6.89
N ASP A 706 20.39 -14.33 -7.15
CA ASP A 706 19.09 -13.93 -7.67
C ASP A 706 18.85 -14.62 -9.02
N PRO A 707 17.64 -15.10 -9.30
CA PRO A 707 17.32 -15.88 -10.48
C PRO A 707 17.19 -14.99 -11.74
N VAL A 708 18.21 -14.20 -12.06
CA VAL A 708 18.24 -13.17 -13.13
C VAL A 708 17.89 -13.70 -14.53
N HIS A 709 18.00 -15.00 -14.74
CA HIS A 709 17.68 -15.66 -16.01
C HIS A 709 16.26 -16.24 -16.07
N ASN A 710 15.47 -16.06 -15.00
CA ASN A 710 14.13 -16.59 -14.87
C ASN A 710 13.11 -15.70 -15.59
N TYR A 711 12.22 -16.29 -16.37
CA TYR A 711 11.18 -15.52 -17.08
C TYR A 711 10.22 -14.75 -16.16
N MET A 712 10.14 -15.08 -14.86
CA MET A 712 9.32 -14.38 -13.87
C MET A 712 10.07 -13.28 -13.09
N ASP A 713 11.31 -12.94 -13.47
CA ASP A 713 12.03 -11.73 -13.04
C ASP A 713 11.78 -10.58 -14.05
N TYR A 714 12.45 -9.42 -13.92
CA TYR A 714 12.35 -8.22 -14.77
C TYR A 714 13.59 -7.94 -15.66
N SER A 715 14.49 -8.91 -15.75
CA SER A 715 15.70 -8.84 -16.59
C SER A 715 15.38 -8.54 -18.06
N THR A 716 16.39 -8.08 -18.82
CA THR A 716 16.24 -7.84 -20.26
C THR A 716 16.03 -9.15 -21.03
N ASP A 717 15.40 -9.07 -22.21
CA ASP A 717 15.02 -10.25 -23.00
C ASP A 717 16.22 -11.17 -23.32
N ALA A 718 17.40 -10.57 -23.52
CA ALA A 718 18.65 -11.29 -23.77
C ALA A 718 19.14 -12.10 -22.56
N CYS A 719 18.69 -11.75 -21.36
CA CYS A 719 19.04 -12.45 -20.12
C CYS A 719 18.15 -13.66 -19.88
N TYR A 720 16.89 -13.65 -20.32
CA TYR A 720 15.96 -14.72 -19.97
C TYR A 720 16.29 -16.05 -20.66
N SER A 721 16.25 -17.14 -19.90
CA SER A 721 16.52 -18.49 -20.45
C SER A 721 15.61 -19.61 -19.96
N LYS A 722 14.98 -19.51 -18.78
CA LYS A 722 14.26 -20.68 -18.22
C LYS A 722 13.23 -20.33 -17.14
N PHE A 723 12.36 -21.31 -16.86
CA PHE A 723 11.64 -21.42 -15.59
C PHE A 723 12.37 -22.42 -14.67
N THR A 724 12.04 -22.46 -13.38
CA THR A 724 12.45 -23.56 -12.50
C THR A 724 11.54 -24.77 -12.68
N ASN A 725 12.00 -25.96 -12.26
CA ASN A 725 11.18 -27.17 -12.40
C ASN A 725 9.92 -27.11 -11.52
N GLY A 726 10.01 -26.46 -10.35
CA GLY A 726 8.87 -26.22 -9.47
C GLY A 726 7.88 -25.21 -10.03
N GLN A 727 8.35 -24.17 -10.74
CA GLN A 727 7.47 -23.25 -11.49
C GLN A 727 6.65 -24.01 -12.53
N ILE A 728 7.29 -24.89 -13.30
CA ILE A 728 6.59 -25.70 -14.29
C ILE A 728 5.61 -26.67 -13.65
N THR A 729 6.03 -27.40 -12.62
CA THR A 729 5.17 -28.35 -11.93
C THR A 729 3.91 -27.67 -11.41
N LYS A 730 4.06 -26.51 -10.77
CA LYS A 730 2.93 -25.73 -10.25
C LYS A 730 2.06 -25.13 -11.35
N GLY A 731 2.65 -24.60 -12.42
CA GLY A 731 1.90 -24.07 -13.56
C GLY A 731 1.06 -25.16 -14.26
N SER A 732 1.63 -26.36 -14.40
CA SER A 732 0.93 -27.52 -14.94
C SER A 732 -0.13 -28.05 -13.97
N GLU A 733 0.13 -28.13 -12.67
CA GLU A 733 -0.86 -28.54 -11.65
C GLU A 733 -2.07 -27.60 -11.66
N MET A 734 -1.85 -26.29 -11.75
CA MET A 734 -2.94 -25.30 -11.88
C MET A 734 -3.83 -25.53 -13.11
N LYS A 735 -3.39 -26.34 -14.08
CA LYS A 735 -4.12 -26.73 -15.30
C LYS A 735 -4.58 -28.20 -15.35
N GLU A 736 -3.87 -29.17 -14.76
CA GLU A 736 -4.07 -30.63 -14.94
C GLU A 736 -5.02 -31.31 -13.93
N GLY A 737 -6.14 -30.68 -13.58
CA GLY A 737 -7.25 -31.38 -12.93
C GLY A 737 -7.94 -32.37 -13.88
N ASN A 738 -7.29 -33.50 -14.23
CA ASN A 738 -7.90 -34.58 -15.03
C ASN A 738 -8.43 -34.14 -16.42
N GLY A 739 -7.75 -33.22 -17.11
CA GLY A 739 -8.24 -32.67 -18.38
C GLY A 739 -9.40 -31.67 -18.22
N ASN A 740 -9.71 -31.28 -16.99
CA ASN A 740 -10.44 -30.07 -16.63
C ASN A 740 -9.50 -29.13 -15.84
N MET A 741 -9.73 -27.83 -15.93
CA MET A 741 -9.02 -26.87 -15.09
C MET A 741 -9.36 -27.15 -13.62
N ILE A 742 -8.39 -27.05 -12.68
CA ILE A 742 -8.65 -27.12 -11.21
C ILE A 742 -9.78 -26.16 -10.78
N TRP A 743 -10.00 -25.11 -11.57
CA TRP A 743 -11.02 -24.09 -11.38
C TRP A 743 -12.45 -24.51 -11.79
N MET A 744 -12.59 -25.65 -12.49
CA MET A 744 -13.84 -26.17 -13.05
C MET A 744 -14.43 -27.39 -12.33
N ASP A 745 -13.72 -28.01 -11.38
CA ASP A 745 -14.25 -29.18 -10.66
C ASP A 745 -15.28 -28.78 -9.60
N THR A 746 -16.54 -29.02 -9.95
CA THR A 746 -17.64 -29.22 -9.00
C THR A 746 -17.97 -30.71 -9.00
N GLU A 747 -17.10 -31.52 -8.38
CA GLU A 747 -17.55 -32.77 -7.80
C GLU A 747 -17.49 -32.68 -6.29
N ALA A 748 -18.63 -33.05 -5.71
CA ALA A 748 -18.94 -32.96 -4.30
C ALA A 748 -17.81 -33.55 -3.45
N TYR A 749 -17.37 -32.80 -2.45
CA TYR A 749 -16.89 -33.40 -1.21
C TYR A 749 -18.10 -34.12 -0.59
N SER A 750 -18.38 -35.34 -1.08
CA SER A 750 -19.26 -36.27 -0.41
C SER A 750 -18.60 -36.59 0.93
N MET A 751 -19.25 -36.20 2.02
CA MET A 751 -19.00 -36.83 3.31
C MET A 751 -19.18 -38.33 3.12
N SER A 752 -18.10 -39.10 3.18
CA SER A 752 -18.18 -40.54 3.39
C SER A 752 -18.36 -40.83 4.88
N ALA A 753 -19.17 -41.85 5.14
CA ALA A 753 -19.65 -42.39 6.40
C ALA A 753 -18.62 -42.55 7.52
#